data_AF-A0A2I1HAA3-F1
#
_entry.id   AF-A0A2I1HAA3-F1
#
_cell.length_a   1.000
_cell.length_b   1.000
_cell.length_c   1.000
_cell.angle_alpha   90.00
_cell.angle_beta   90.00
_cell.angle_gamma   90.00
#
_symmetry.space_group_name_H-M   'P 1'
#
loop_
_entity.id
_entity.type
_entity.pdbx_description
1 polymer ?
#
loop_
_entity_poly.entity_id
_entity_poly.type
_entity_poly.pdbx_seq_one_letter_code
_entity_poly.pdbx_strand_id
1 'polypeptide(L)'
;MPKEKTIKRTCNNISKEITEYPKTNVILYTDGRRSYQYVVKMEGLYPQPSVLAFSQGKNKYKIPDCYCVETTWGRGNNKRTVKCSINYVRDKPHFRIMYGLDFSEEVCSNMSSTAAANAVVRKLFPNNEKTLISGIHLFGIHLKTLKQVRENKKENINQSKPLKPLDLCSKSMVYKRQRNFGDQLKEQVQIKGIKIYGEDQVTLKRILYNVNHTDFQINYGLKDNEEKEKKLTSIVQIIDQNYIPREGYRALTAIEPDLEREWIVSDRRHKITRIMDQKIMISIINIPIVPTLNELDFDESSNILNSEITEINNISNGGHRSAKDILKYIIPALALNGVLDVNDPIIHLRISGDGRNVGRRLKQVMITMTILNDIQNIHKPDHHYTTVLFPGIENYELLEIMMMPFIQELDDLKNYGLKIDEIVWKFELYFSSDWKFLSICLGFNAANSNFFCPWCQISKHGQNNNQTNWKISKEIEKINEYPGHNKRPLFYMISLNNWVPDELHIMLRIWDRLWSLVISELKESNQFDDVCRKEIMQEMSRISVNFQFWKEHGADAWNHTSLMGDDKLKVLKNFNLGRILPPTRAKKIRELWNRFNQIYFNLKTKDYDVQQFQFEVEDWLELFLTPDRIIPNSNRIEKGLYSPSSITPYIHVLVCHISEFMEIHQKWGMKAFSCAPVEKKNHQQVTHFFRQTLKGGGSKHKLVIRDILEYENRSLFYLFNDNTISSSKPKKLHIED
;
A
#
# COMPACT_ATOMS: atom_id res chain seq x y z
N MET A 1 73.26 8.19 -36.59
CA MET A 1 73.02 9.59 -36.19
C MET A 1 73.83 9.91 -34.94
N PRO A 2 74.34 11.13 -34.80
CA PRO A 2 75.71 11.37 -34.34
C PRO A 2 75.82 11.70 -32.85
N LYS A 3 77.08 11.57 -32.41
CA LYS A 3 77.65 11.88 -31.10
C LYS A 3 77.64 13.37 -30.77
N GLU A 4 77.58 13.59 -29.46
CA GLU A 4 77.89 14.77 -28.64
C GLU A 4 78.68 15.93 -29.27
N LYS A 5 78.22 17.16 -28.97
CA LYS A 5 79.07 18.33 -28.84
C LYS A 5 78.92 18.95 -27.45
N THR A 6 80.09 19.14 -26.86
CA THR A 6 80.44 19.50 -25.49
C THR A 6 79.85 20.81 -25.00
N ILE A 7 79.37 20.78 -23.75
CA ILE A 7 78.86 21.90 -22.95
C ILE A 7 79.96 22.93 -22.70
N LYS A 8 79.76 24.18 -23.14
CA LYS A 8 80.41 25.35 -22.53
C LYS A 8 79.67 25.67 -21.23
N ARG A 9 80.33 25.48 -20.08
CA ARG A 9 79.85 25.92 -18.76
C ARG A 9 79.76 27.45 -18.74
N THR A 10 78.57 28.00 -18.97
CA THR A 10 78.18 29.31 -18.44
C THR A 10 77.88 29.13 -16.96
N CYS A 11 78.72 29.70 -16.10
CA CYS A 11 78.48 29.74 -14.66
C CYS A 11 77.24 30.61 -14.41
N ASN A 12 76.08 29.98 -14.28
CA ASN A 12 74.84 30.66 -13.90
C ASN A 12 74.98 31.14 -12.45
N ASN A 13 75.14 32.45 -12.26
CA ASN A 13 75.02 33.09 -10.96
C ASN A 13 73.57 32.95 -10.46
N ILE A 14 73.32 31.95 -9.60
CA ILE A 14 72.00 31.70 -9.01
C ILE A 14 71.85 32.57 -7.76
N SER A 15 70.73 33.29 -7.64
CA SER A 15 70.38 34.04 -6.43
C SER A 15 70.18 33.09 -5.25
N LYS A 16 70.83 33.35 -4.12
CA LYS A 16 70.79 32.49 -2.92
C LYS A 16 70.49 33.32 -1.67
N GLU A 17 69.55 32.83 -0.87
CA GLU A 17 69.25 33.30 0.49
C GLU A 17 69.87 32.30 1.47
N ILE A 18 70.65 32.79 2.44
CA ILE A 18 71.32 32.00 3.48
C ILE A 18 70.85 32.55 4.83
N THR A 19 70.09 31.75 5.57
CA THR A 19 69.52 32.17 6.85
C THR A 19 69.15 30.99 7.73
N GLU A 20 69.19 31.20 9.05
CA GLU A 20 68.63 30.32 10.07
C GLU A 20 67.40 30.95 10.74
N TYR A 21 66.79 31.97 10.10
CA TYR A 21 65.61 32.67 10.62
C TYR A 21 64.45 31.69 10.90
N PRO A 22 63.76 31.80 12.05
CA PRO A 22 63.83 32.87 13.05
C PRO A 22 64.84 32.67 14.19
N LYS A 23 65.70 31.63 14.17
CA LYS A 23 66.69 31.38 15.25
C LYS A 23 67.70 32.53 15.37
N THR A 24 68.05 33.13 14.25
CA THR A 24 68.80 34.39 14.17
C THR A 24 67.99 35.41 13.38
N ASN A 25 68.13 36.69 13.70
CA ASN A 25 67.44 37.77 12.98
C ASN A 25 68.19 38.22 11.72
N VAL A 26 69.20 37.47 11.27
CA VAL A 26 70.06 37.85 10.14
C VAL A 26 69.73 37.02 8.91
N ILE A 27 69.56 37.69 7.78
CA ILE A 27 69.33 37.07 6.47
C ILE A 27 70.40 37.59 5.50
N LEU A 28 71.18 36.67 4.93
CA LEU A 28 72.15 37.00 3.88
C LEU A 28 71.55 36.66 2.52
N TYR A 29 71.60 37.60 1.58
CA TYR A 29 71.12 37.40 0.22
C TYR A 29 72.20 37.81 -0.78
N THR A 30 72.38 37.00 -1.82
CA THR A 30 73.19 37.38 -2.98
C THR A 30 72.46 37.06 -4.26
N ASP A 31 72.50 37.97 -5.24
CA ASP A 31 72.03 37.74 -6.61
C ASP A 31 73.17 37.24 -7.54
N GLY A 32 74.31 36.88 -6.95
CA GLY A 32 75.55 36.50 -7.64
C GLY A 32 76.40 37.68 -8.12
N ARG A 33 75.89 38.92 -8.11
CA ARG A 33 76.67 40.15 -8.41
C ARG A 33 76.82 41.05 -7.20
N ARG A 34 75.76 41.19 -6.40
CA ARG A 34 75.70 41.99 -5.16
C ARG A 34 75.29 41.08 -4.00
N SER A 35 75.72 41.45 -2.81
CA SER A 35 75.32 40.79 -1.58
C SER A 35 74.75 41.81 -0.61
N TYR A 36 73.68 41.42 0.06
CA TYR A 36 72.95 42.21 1.04
C TYR A 36 72.86 41.40 2.33
N GLN A 37 73.09 42.07 3.45
CA GLN A 37 72.86 41.51 4.78
C GLN A 37 71.71 42.27 5.42
N TYR A 38 70.66 41.55 5.80
CA TYR A 38 69.49 42.10 6.48
C TYR A 38 69.49 41.67 7.94
N VAL A 39 69.28 42.62 8.84
CA VAL A 39 68.97 42.37 10.25
C VAL A 39 67.50 42.74 10.46
N VAL A 40 66.66 41.74 10.69
CA VAL A 40 65.21 41.92 10.85
C VAL A 40 64.91 42.47 12.23
N LYS A 41 64.29 43.67 12.27
CA LYS A 41 63.84 44.30 13.52
C LYS A 41 62.36 44.06 13.76
N MET A 42 61.55 44.16 12.70
CA MET A 42 60.13 43.85 12.72
C MET A 42 59.74 43.16 11.41
N GLU A 43 59.08 42.01 11.50
CA GLU A 43 58.64 41.23 10.34
C GLU A 43 57.55 41.92 9.54
N GLY A 44 56.70 42.71 10.19
CA GLY A 44 55.48 43.25 9.60
C GLY A 44 54.46 42.18 9.17
N LEU A 45 53.25 42.62 8.83
CA LEU A 45 52.15 41.75 8.36
C LEU A 45 51.64 42.21 7.00
N TYR A 46 51.02 41.31 6.24
CA TYR A 46 50.30 41.73 5.04
C TYR A 46 48.94 42.31 5.44
N PRO A 47 48.59 43.54 5.01
CA PRO A 47 47.25 44.09 5.19
C PRO A 47 46.13 43.19 4.64
N GLN A 48 44.89 43.52 4.99
CA GLN A 48 43.71 42.86 4.42
C GLN A 48 43.68 43.01 2.89
N PRO A 49 43.07 42.06 2.16
CA PRO A 49 43.07 42.08 0.70
C PRO A 49 42.59 43.38 0.05
N SER A 50 41.71 44.15 0.72
CA SER A 50 41.20 45.44 0.23
C SER A 50 42.25 46.56 0.22
N VAL A 51 43.32 46.45 1.02
CA VAL A 51 44.34 47.50 1.23
C VAL A 51 45.74 47.04 0.76
N LEU A 52 45.95 45.73 0.56
CA LEU A 52 47.26 45.16 0.24
C LEU A 52 47.87 45.71 -1.07
N ALA A 53 49.00 46.41 -0.97
CA ALA A 53 49.74 46.91 -2.12
C ALA A 53 50.81 45.92 -2.62
N PHE A 54 51.21 46.08 -3.88
CA PHE A 54 52.24 45.27 -4.54
C PHE A 54 53.36 46.15 -5.13
N SER A 55 54.59 45.64 -5.13
CA SER A 55 55.71 46.31 -5.80
C SER A 55 55.50 46.36 -7.32
N GLN A 56 55.96 47.44 -7.96
CA GLN A 56 55.94 47.59 -9.41
C GLN A 56 57.11 46.82 -10.07
N GLY A 57 56.88 46.17 -11.22
CA GLY A 57 57.90 45.43 -12.00
C GLY A 57 57.45 44.03 -12.46
N LYS A 58 58.35 43.27 -13.11
CA LYS A 58 58.09 41.88 -13.59
C LYS A 58 57.70 40.92 -12.47
N ASN A 59 58.29 41.08 -11.29
CA ASN A 59 57.94 40.31 -10.09
C ASN A 59 57.18 41.23 -9.13
N LYS A 60 55.88 40.96 -8.94
CA LYS A 60 55.01 41.69 -8.01
C LYS A 60 55.10 41.08 -6.61
N TYR A 61 55.75 41.76 -5.68
CA TYR A 61 55.86 41.33 -4.28
C TYR A 61 54.84 42.06 -3.41
N LYS A 62 54.18 41.34 -2.51
CA LYS A 62 53.25 41.91 -1.51
C LYS A 62 54.04 42.83 -0.56
N ILE A 63 53.53 44.03 -0.30
CA ILE A 63 54.18 45.02 0.57
C ILE A 63 53.66 44.86 2.01
N PRO A 64 54.52 44.54 2.99
CA PRO A 64 54.11 44.41 4.39
C PRO A 64 53.90 45.77 5.06
N ASP A 65 53.06 45.79 6.09
CA ASP A 65 52.83 46.90 7.01
C ASP A 65 53.57 46.66 8.34
N CYS A 66 53.91 47.74 9.07
CA CYS A 66 54.70 47.71 10.30
C CYS A 66 56.02 46.91 10.18
N TYR A 67 56.71 47.06 9.05
CA TYR A 67 57.91 46.29 8.70
C TYR A 67 59.18 47.12 8.90
N CYS A 68 60.25 46.52 9.43
CA CYS A 68 61.53 47.19 9.61
C CYS A 68 62.74 46.23 9.52
N VAL A 69 63.74 46.61 8.71
CA VAL A 69 65.01 45.90 8.55
C VAL A 69 66.18 46.87 8.49
N GLU A 70 67.32 46.47 9.03
CA GLU A 70 68.61 47.11 8.74
C GLU A 70 69.28 46.38 7.59
N THR A 71 69.60 47.09 6.52
CA THR A 71 70.19 46.53 5.32
C THR A 71 71.61 47.05 5.14
N THR A 72 72.57 46.14 5.07
CA THR A 72 73.96 46.44 4.77
C THR A 72 74.34 45.93 3.38
N TRP A 73 74.95 46.76 2.55
CA TRP A 73 75.45 46.37 1.22
C TRP A 73 76.79 47.06 0.90
N GLY A 74 77.57 46.48 -0.02
CA GLY A 74 78.91 46.97 -0.39
C GLY A 74 80.05 46.06 0.06
N ARG A 75 81.29 46.38 -0.35
CA ARG A 75 82.51 45.61 -0.02
C ARG A 75 83.54 46.49 0.70
N GLY A 76 84.26 45.91 1.66
CA GLY A 76 85.32 46.59 2.41
C GLY A 76 84.83 47.89 3.08
N ASN A 77 85.62 48.95 2.96
CA ASN A 77 85.34 50.27 3.54
C ASN A 77 84.16 50.99 2.89
N ASN A 78 83.59 50.46 1.80
CA ASN A 78 82.42 51.00 1.10
C ASN A 78 81.11 50.35 1.55
N LYS A 79 81.12 49.57 2.64
CA LYS A 79 79.88 49.05 3.24
C LYS A 79 79.03 50.21 3.74
N ARG A 80 77.77 50.22 3.33
CA ARG A 80 76.74 51.15 3.81
C ARG A 80 75.66 50.35 4.52
N THR A 81 75.22 50.87 5.65
CA THR A 81 74.12 50.33 6.43
C THR A 81 73.02 51.38 6.51
N VAL A 82 71.79 50.98 6.20
CA VAL A 82 70.61 51.83 6.34
C VAL A 82 69.51 51.06 7.06
N LYS A 83 68.60 51.78 7.72
CA LYS A 83 67.42 51.21 8.35
C LYS A 83 66.19 51.52 7.49
N CYS A 84 65.61 50.48 6.92
CA CYS A 84 64.43 50.57 6.07
C CYS A 84 63.18 50.22 6.88
N SER A 85 62.11 51.01 6.74
CA SER A 85 60.81 50.72 7.34
C SER A 85 59.65 51.02 6.40
N ILE A 86 58.58 50.23 6.50
CA ILE A 86 57.35 50.37 5.72
C ILE A 86 56.17 50.40 6.67
N ASN A 87 55.37 51.47 6.58
CA ASN A 87 54.10 51.61 7.29
C ASN A 87 53.01 52.07 6.32
N TYR A 88 51.78 51.59 6.48
CA TYR A 88 50.63 52.07 5.72
C TYR A 88 50.01 53.27 6.43
N VAL A 89 49.88 54.38 5.70
CA VAL A 89 49.22 55.60 6.18
C VAL A 89 48.11 55.92 5.19
N ARG A 90 46.86 56.01 5.68
CA ARG A 90 45.66 56.16 4.85
C ARG A 90 45.61 55.12 3.71
N ASP A 91 45.76 53.85 4.07
CA ASP A 91 45.71 52.69 3.17
C ASP A 91 46.77 52.66 2.06
N LYS A 92 47.84 53.48 2.16
CA LYS A 92 48.95 53.49 1.19
C LYS A 92 50.31 53.26 1.86
N PRO A 93 51.20 52.45 1.26
CA PRO A 93 52.51 52.16 1.83
C PRO A 93 53.42 53.39 1.76
N HIS A 94 53.99 53.77 2.90
CA HIS A 94 55.02 54.79 3.04
C HIS A 94 56.36 54.11 3.30
N PHE A 95 57.33 54.36 2.41
CA PHE A 95 58.66 53.79 2.46
C PHE A 95 59.62 54.80 3.08
N ARG A 96 60.21 54.46 4.22
CA ARG A 96 61.19 55.29 4.94
C ARG A 96 62.54 54.58 5.00
N ILE A 97 63.61 55.34 4.80
CA ILE A 97 64.99 54.89 4.96
C ILE A 97 65.73 55.88 5.84
N MET A 98 66.27 55.40 6.96
CA MET A 98 67.12 56.17 7.85
C MET A 98 68.60 55.80 7.59
N TYR A 99 69.48 56.80 7.58
CA TYR A 99 70.91 56.69 7.24
C TYR A 99 71.72 57.75 8.02
N GLY A 100 73.05 57.76 7.89
CA GLY A 100 73.94 58.65 8.67
C GLY A 100 74.41 58.03 10.00
N LEU A 101 75.17 58.79 10.79
CA LEU A 101 75.58 58.38 12.14
C LEU A 101 74.33 58.13 12.99
N ASP A 102 74.27 56.95 13.63
CA ASP A 102 73.13 56.50 14.45
C ASP A 102 71.75 56.60 13.77
N PHE A 103 71.71 56.55 12.44
CA PHE A 103 70.49 56.71 11.62
C PHE A 103 69.77 58.06 11.83
N SER A 104 70.52 59.14 12.07
CA SER A 104 69.98 60.48 12.35
C SER A 104 69.29 61.17 11.16
N GLU A 105 69.58 60.75 9.93
CA GLU A 105 69.00 61.32 8.70
C GLU A 105 67.94 60.39 8.10
N GLU A 106 66.91 60.93 7.45
CA GLU A 106 65.89 60.12 6.79
C GLU A 106 65.49 60.59 5.39
N VAL A 107 65.07 59.62 4.57
CA VAL A 107 64.41 59.84 3.28
C VAL A 107 63.11 59.04 3.28
N CYS A 108 62.02 59.68 2.81
CA CYS A 108 60.72 59.04 2.67
C CYS A 108 60.23 59.10 1.21
N SER A 109 59.45 58.10 0.81
CA SER A 109 58.66 58.13 -0.43
C SER A 109 57.32 57.45 -0.23
N ASN A 110 56.25 58.08 -0.72
CA ASN A 110 54.91 57.50 -0.85
C ASN A 110 54.65 56.96 -2.27
N MET A 111 55.62 57.06 -3.19
CA MET A 111 55.48 56.61 -4.58
C MET A 111 55.91 55.14 -4.75
N SER A 112 57.14 54.79 -4.33
CA SER A 112 57.63 53.41 -4.39
C SER A 112 58.87 53.20 -3.51
N SER A 113 59.15 51.95 -3.15
CA SER A 113 60.38 51.57 -2.45
C SER A 113 61.64 51.97 -3.22
N THR A 114 61.60 51.91 -4.56
CA THR A 114 62.76 52.24 -5.41
C THR A 114 63.00 53.75 -5.48
N ALA A 115 61.94 54.57 -5.41
CA ALA A 115 62.09 56.01 -5.31
C ALA A 115 62.79 56.42 -4.01
N ALA A 116 62.37 55.86 -2.86
CA ALA A 116 63.07 56.07 -1.58
C ALA A 116 64.53 55.60 -1.64
N ALA A 117 64.77 54.42 -2.23
CA ALA A 117 66.10 53.83 -2.32
C ALA A 117 67.07 54.64 -3.19
N ASN A 118 66.60 55.19 -4.31
CA ASN A 118 67.45 56.06 -5.15
C ASN A 118 67.66 57.43 -4.52
N ALA A 119 66.68 57.95 -3.78
CA ALA A 119 66.83 59.21 -3.07
C ALA A 119 67.90 59.12 -1.94
N VAL A 120 67.96 58.01 -1.19
CA VAL A 120 69.04 57.79 -0.21
C VAL A 120 70.40 57.56 -0.88
N VAL A 121 70.45 56.87 -2.03
CA VAL A 121 71.71 56.66 -2.76
C VAL A 121 72.31 57.98 -3.25
N ARG A 122 71.48 58.91 -3.75
CA ARG A 122 71.95 60.26 -4.14
C ARG A 122 72.51 61.04 -2.96
N LYS A 123 71.98 60.84 -1.75
CA LYS A 123 72.50 61.46 -0.51
C LYS A 123 73.81 60.81 -0.06
N LEU A 124 73.91 59.48 -0.13
CA LEU A 124 75.11 58.73 0.26
C LEU A 124 76.27 58.87 -0.75
N PHE A 125 75.97 59.17 -2.01
CA PHE A 125 76.94 59.30 -3.09
C PHE A 125 76.62 60.50 -4.00
N PRO A 126 76.81 61.75 -3.52
CA PRO A 126 76.43 62.96 -4.25
C PRO A 126 77.15 63.11 -5.60
N ASN A 127 78.36 62.58 -5.72
CA ASN A 127 79.20 62.70 -6.93
C ASN A 127 78.93 61.58 -7.96
N ASN A 128 77.91 60.73 -7.77
CA ASN A 128 77.68 59.55 -8.61
C ASN A 128 76.21 59.42 -9.06
N GLU A 129 75.75 60.39 -9.85
CA GLU A 129 74.34 60.53 -10.28
C GLU A 129 73.78 59.33 -11.07
N LYS A 130 74.65 58.50 -11.67
CA LYS A 130 74.23 57.32 -12.45
C LYS A 130 73.95 56.08 -11.60
N THR A 131 74.25 56.10 -10.30
CA THR A 131 74.06 54.92 -9.44
C THR A 131 72.61 54.79 -8.99
N LEU A 132 71.95 53.70 -9.42
CA LEU A 132 70.62 53.33 -8.98
C LEU A 132 70.65 52.02 -8.17
N ILE A 133 69.75 51.91 -7.21
CA ILE A 133 69.56 50.70 -6.40
C ILE A 133 68.09 50.28 -6.41
N SER A 134 67.88 48.97 -6.42
CA SER A 134 66.53 48.41 -6.36
C SER A 134 65.98 48.55 -4.94
N GLY A 135 64.83 49.23 -4.80
CA GLY A 135 64.15 49.31 -3.51
C GLY A 135 63.65 47.94 -3.01
N ILE A 136 63.34 47.02 -3.92
CA ILE A 136 62.96 45.64 -3.56
C ILE A 136 64.09 44.92 -2.83
N HIS A 137 65.34 45.17 -3.26
CA HIS A 137 66.52 44.62 -2.60
C HIS A 137 66.85 45.41 -1.35
N LEU A 138 66.89 46.75 -1.41
CA LEU A 138 67.26 47.54 -0.23
C LEU A 138 66.31 47.33 0.96
N PHE A 139 65.00 47.14 0.72
CA PHE A 139 64.03 46.82 1.77
C PHE A 139 63.91 45.31 2.05
N GLY A 140 64.56 44.42 1.30
CA GLY A 140 64.41 42.97 1.48
C GLY A 140 62.99 42.43 1.24
N ILE A 141 62.17 43.10 0.42
CA ILE A 141 60.75 42.71 0.19
C ILE A 141 60.63 41.35 -0.51
N HIS A 142 61.66 40.96 -1.26
CA HIS A 142 61.73 39.71 -2.03
C HIS A 142 62.12 38.47 -1.20
N LEU A 143 62.55 38.65 0.06
CA LEU A 143 63.04 37.55 0.90
C LEU A 143 61.95 36.49 1.09
N LYS A 144 62.24 35.25 0.67
CA LYS A 144 61.25 34.16 0.65
C LYS A 144 60.90 33.71 2.07
N THR A 145 61.88 33.73 2.97
CA THR A 145 61.71 33.33 4.37
C THR A 145 60.70 34.22 5.09
N LEU A 146 60.81 35.54 4.94
CA LEU A 146 59.85 36.48 5.54
C LEU A 146 58.46 36.41 4.90
N LYS A 147 58.36 36.06 3.62
CA LYS A 147 57.06 35.81 2.98
C LYS A 147 56.33 34.63 3.63
N GLN A 148 57.02 33.50 3.80
CA GLN A 148 56.45 32.29 4.39
C GLN A 148 55.96 32.52 5.83
N VAL A 149 56.75 33.21 6.65
CA VAL A 149 56.38 33.54 8.05
C VAL A 149 55.09 34.36 8.12
N ARG A 150 54.93 35.35 7.24
CA ARG A 150 53.73 36.20 7.19
C ARG A 150 52.49 35.46 6.69
N GLU A 151 52.65 34.50 5.78
CA GLU A 151 51.53 33.71 5.25
C GLU A 151 51.03 32.71 6.31
N ASN A 152 51.92 32.06 7.07
CA ASN A 152 51.55 31.14 8.16
C ASN A 152 50.80 31.83 9.31
N LYS A 153 51.10 33.09 9.63
CA LYS A 153 50.38 33.86 10.67
C LYS A 153 48.91 34.15 10.30
N LYS A 154 48.55 34.17 9.01
CA LYS A 154 47.19 34.49 8.54
C LYS A 154 46.23 33.30 8.65
N GLU A 155 46.73 32.07 8.59
CA GLU A 155 45.90 30.87 8.72
C GLU A 155 45.36 30.66 10.15
N ASN A 156 46.12 31.06 11.17
CA ASN A 156 45.68 30.97 12.57
C ASN A 156 44.55 31.95 12.94
N ILE A 157 44.35 33.04 12.20
CA ILE A 157 43.30 34.05 12.50
C ILE A 157 41.92 33.61 11.98
N ASN A 158 41.85 32.72 11.00
CA ASN A 158 40.57 32.31 10.40
C ASN A 158 39.79 31.24 11.19
N GLN A 159 40.34 30.70 12.28
CA GLN A 159 39.67 29.69 13.10
C GLN A 159 38.66 30.26 14.12
N SER A 160 38.57 31.59 14.31
CA SER A 160 37.81 32.20 15.42
C SER A 160 36.57 33.01 15.03
N LYS A 161 35.91 32.71 13.89
CA LYS A 161 34.57 33.27 13.64
C LYS A 161 33.50 32.36 14.23
N PRO A 162 32.74 32.79 15.25
CA PRO A 162 31.68 31.97 15.81
C PRO A 162 30.64 31.65 14.73
N LEU A 163 30.26 30.38 14.63
CA LEU A 163 29.22 29.94 13.71
C LEU A 163 27.90 30.61 14.09
N LYS A 164 27.18 31.13 13.10
CA LYS A 164 25.83 31.67 13.32
C LYS A 164 24.94 30.59 13.97
N PRO A 165 24.15 30.93 15.00
CA PRO A 165 23.09 30.09 15.54
C PRO A 165 22.15 29.55 14.45
N LEU A 166 21.57 28.36 14.67
CA LEU A 166 20.81 27.62 13.66
C LEU A 166 19.53 28.34 13.22
N ASP A 167 18.85 28.99 14.16
CA ASP A 167 17.69 29.88 14.00
C ASP A 167 17.96 31.08 13.07
N LEU A 168 19.22 31.53 13.00
CA LEU A 168 19.67 32.62 12.14
C LEU A 168 20.28 32.14 10.80
N CYS A 169 20.24 30.83 10.52
CA CYS A 169 20.78 30.26 9.30
C CYS A 169 19.74 30.18 8.18
N SER A 170 20.19 30.39 6.93
CA SER A 170 19.38 30.06 5.76
C SER A 170 19.28 28.55 5.57
N LYS A 171 18.21 28.08 4.90
CA LYS A 171 18.03 26.65 4.57
C LYS A 171 19.26 26.02 3.91
N SER A 172 19.93 26.75 2.99
CA SER A 172 21.15 26.28 2.33
C SER A 172 22.32 26.11 3.30
N MET A 173 22.46 27.01 4.28
CA MET A 173 23.53 26.91 5.28
C MET A 173 23.30 25.77 6.27
N VAL A 174 22.05 25.56 6.69
CA VAL A 174 21.65 24.38 7.49
C VAL A 174 21.97 23.11 6.73
N TYR A 175 21.59 23.02 5.45
CA TYR A 175 21.88 21.85 4.60
C TYR A 175 23.40 21.57 4.49
N LYS A 176 24.22 22.61 4.27
CA LYS A 176 25.69 22.45 4.22
C LYS A 176 26.26 21.92 5.54
N ARG A 177 25.75 22.41 6.68
CA ARG A 177 26.17 21.93 8.00
C ARG A 177 25.76 20.49 8.23
N GLN A 178 24.52 20.12 7.92
CA GLN A 178 24.02 18.74 8.01
C GLN A 178 24.87 17.79 7.15
N ARG A 179 25.16 18.19 5.90
CA ARG A 179 25.98 17.38 5.00
C ARG A 179 27.37 17.14 5.55
N ASN A 180 28.06 18.20 5.99
CA ASN A 180 29.41 18.08 6.56
C ASN A 180 29.42 17.21 7.82
N PHE A 181 28.47 17.43 8.74
CA PHE A 181 28.31 16.61 9.94
C PHE A 181 28.08 15.14 9.59
N GLY A 182 27.21 14.88 8.60
CA GLY A 182 26.93 13.54 8.14
C GLY A 182 28.13 12.83 7.51
N ASP A 183 28.84 13.52 6.61
CA ASP A 183 30.01 12.97 5.93
C ASP A 183 31.11 12.57 6.95
N GLN A 184 31.36 13.42 7.96
CA GLN A 184 32.31 13.12 9.04
C GLN A 184 31.87 11.92 9.89
N LEU A 185 30.59 11.83 10.26
CA LEU A 185 30.06 10.70 11.02
C LEU A 185 30.16 9.38 10.25
N LYS A 186 29.85 9.41 8.95
CA LYS A 186 29.98 8.24 8.08
C LYS A 186 31.41 7.71 8.05
N GLU A 187 32.38 8.60 7.89
CA GLU A 187 33.81 8.25 7.88
C GLU A 187 34.24 7.64 9.23
N GLN A 188 33.84 8.27 10.34
CA GLN A 188 34.14 7.75 11.68
C GLN A 188 33.54 6.37 11.95
N VAL A 189 32.29 6.13 11.53
CA VAL A 189 31.62 4.83 11.67
C VAL A 189 32.34 3.76 10.85
N GLN A 190 32.83 4.09 9.65
CA GLN A 190 33.61 3.15 8.85
C GLN A 190 34.95 2.81 9.52
N ILE A 191 35.70 3.82 9.98
CA ILE A 191 37.00 3.62 10.65
C ILE A 191 36.84 2.80 11.94
N LYS A 192 35.88 3.13 12.79
CA LYS A 192 35.63 2.41 14.04
C LYS A 192 34.99 1.04 13.80
N GLY A 193 34.15 0.93 12.78
CA GLY A 193 33.48 -0.31 12.39
C GLY A 193 34.48 -1.42 12.10
N ILE A 194 35.50 -1.14 11.27
CA ILE A 194 36.59 -2.09 10.97
C ILE A 194 37.32 -2.53 12.24
N LYS A 195 37.53 -1.63 13.20
CA LYS A 195 38.21 -1.96 14.46
C LYS A 195 37.40 -2.85 15.39
N ILE A 196 36.07 -2.72 15.39
CA ILE A 196 35.18 -3.44 16.33
C ILE A 196 34.67 -4.75 15.72
N TYR A 197 34.32 -4.73 14.43
CA TYR A 197 33.67 -5.84 13.73
C TYR A 197 34.63 -6.59 12.78
N GLY A 198 35.91 -6.19 12.72
CA GLY A 198 36.94 -6.89 11.95
C GLY A 198 36.72 -6.81 10.44
N GLU A 199 36.60 -7.97 9.79
CA GLU A 199 36.40 -8.09 8.33
C GLU A 199 34.95 -7.79 7.90
N ASP A 200 34.01 -7.73 8.84
CA ASP A 200 32.61 -7.46 8.53
C ASP A 200 32.40 -6.02 8.03
N GLN A 201 31.66 -5.89 6.93
CA GLN A 201 31.40 -4.58 6.32
C GLN A 201 30.37 -3.77 7.13
N VAL A 202 30.84 -2.71 7.81
CA VAL A 202 29.96 -1.78 8.54
C VAL A 202 29.45 -0.67 7.61
N THR A 203 28.13 -0.57 7.49
CA THR A 203 27.46 0.48 6.70
C THR A 203 26.54 1.33 7.56
N LEU A 204 26.81 2.63 7.62
CA LEU A 204 25.89 3.59 8.25
C LEU A 204 24.70 3.82 7.32
N LYS A 205 23.48 3.50 7.77
CA LYS A 205 22.25 3.66 6.97
C LYS A 205 21.48 4.94 7.28
N ARG A 206 21.35 5.30 8.54
CA ARG A 206 20.58 6.47 8.99
C ARG A 206 21.14 7.05 10.29
N ILE A 207 21.04 8.36 10.46
CA ILE A 207 21.27 9.07 11.72
C ILE A 207 20.06 9.95 12.02
N LEU A 208 19.60 9.90 13.26
CA LEU A 208 18.62 10.82 13.85
C LEU A 208 19.32 11.57 14.99
N TYR A 209 19.26 12.89 15.00
CA TYR A 209 19.92 13.73 16.00
C TYR A 209 19.16 15.04 16.19
N ASN A 210 19.27 15.64 17.37
CA ASN A 210 18.63 16.91 17.70
C ASN A 210 19.66 18.02 17.83
N VAL A 211 19.31 19.23 17.37
CA VAL A 211 20.06 20.46 17.65
C VAL A 211 19.07 21.53 18.08
N ASN A 212 19.17 22.01 19.32
CA ASN A 212 18.30 23.05 19.89
C ASN A 212 16.81 22.80 19.62
N HIS A 213 16.32 21.60 19.92
CA HIS A 213 14.93 21.17 19.74
C HIS A 213 14.51 20.99 18.27
N THR A 214 15.45 20.98 17.33
CA THR A 214 15.19 20.62 15.93
C THR A 214 15.75 19.24 15.64
N ASP A 215 14.87 18.30 15.30
CA ASP A 215 15.29 16.97 14.86
C ASP A 215 15.75 16.99 13.41
N PHE A 216 16.87 16.31 13.18
CA PHE A 216 17.47 16.13 11.88
C PHE A 216 17.66 14.65 11.58
N GLN A 217 17.39 14.29 10.34
CA GLN A 217 17.58 12.95 9.83
C GLN A 217 18.49 12.98 8.60
N ILE A 218 19.54 12.16 8.61
CA ILE A 218 20.41 11.92 7.45
C ILE A 218 20.31 10.44 7.10
N ASN A 219 19.92 10.16 5.86
CA ASN A 219 19.86 8.80 5.31
C ASN A 219 21.02 8.61 4.33
N TYR A 220 21.71 7.48 4.42
CA TYR A 220 22.86 7.11 3.59
C TYR A 220 22.52 5.89 2.75
N GLY A 221 22.92 5.92 1.47
CA GLY A 221 22.68 4.84 0.51
C GLY A 221 22.16 5.37 -0.82
N LEU A 222 22.25 4.54 -1.86
CA LEU A 222 21.47 4.76 -3.08
C LEU A 222 19.99 4.62 -2.68
N LYS A 223 19.14 5.56 -3.11
CA LYS A 223 17.71 5.27 -3.17
C LYS A 223 17.57 4.18 -4.21
N ASP A 224 17.59 2.92 -3.79
CA ASP A 224 17.09 1.86 -4.65
C ASP A 224 15.62 2.21 -4.90
N ASN A 225 15.37 2.78 -6.08
CA ASN A 225 14.05 3.24 -6.45
C ASN A 225 13.06 2.06 -6.43
N GLU A 226 13.54 0.83 -6.67
CA GLU A 226 12.72 -0.37 -6.64
C GLU A 226 12.33 -0.75 -5.21
N GLU A 227 13.28 -0.80 -4.27
CA GLU A 227 13.00 -1.08 -2.85
C GLU A 227 12.06 -0.02 -2.26
N LYS A 228 12.26 1.25 -2.62
CA LYS A 228 11.36 2.34 -2.20
C LYS A 228 9.96 2.18 -2.79
N GLU A 229 9.84 1.85 -4.08
CA GLU A 229 8.55 1.63 -4.72
C GLU A 229 7.82 0.42 -4.11
N LYS A 230 8.53 -0.68 -3.84
CA LYS A 230 8.00 -1.85 -3.15
C LYS A 230 7.52 -1.49 -1.73
N LYS A 231 8.31 -0.76 -0.94
CA LYS A 231 7.91 -0.28 0.41
C LYS A 231 6.65 0.58 0.35
N LEU A 232 6.60 1.54 -0.58
CA LEU A 232 5.42 2.38 -0.78
C LEU A 232 4.20 1.54 -1.20
N THR A 233 4.40 0.53 -2.05
CA THR A 233 3.33 -0.38 -2.47
C THR A 233 2.79 -1.18 -1.29
N SER A 234 3.66 -1.73 -0.43
CA SER A 234 3.24 -2.44 0.79
C SER A 234 2.48 -1.52 1.75
N ILE A 235 2.88 -0.26 1.89
CA ILE A 235 2.13 0.72 2.70
C ILE A 235 0.73 0.95 2.10
N VAL A 236 0.62 1.16 0.78
CA VAL A 236 -0.68 1.33 0.11
C VAL A 236 -1.55 0.07 0.29
N GLN A 237 -0.98 -1.12 0.13
CA GLN A 237 -1.67 -2.39 0.35
C GLN A 237 -2.23 -2.49 1.77
N ILE A 238 -1.43 -2.18 2.79
CA ILE A 238 -1.87 -2.19 4.20
C ILE A 238 -3.01 -1.18 4.41
N ILE A 239 -2.91 0.01 3.83
CA ILE A 239 -3.95 1.05 3.92
C ILE A 239 -5.25 0.55 3.30
N ASP A 240 -5.20 -0.02 2.09
CA ASP A 240 -6.37 -0.51 1.39
C ASP A 240 -6.99 -1.71 2.13
N GLN A 241 -6.20 -2.73 2.50
CA GLN A 241 -6.69 -3.94 3.17
C GLN A 241 -7.23 -3.70 4.58
N ASN A 242 -6.72 -2.68 5.28
CA ASN A 242 -7.17 -2.32 6.64
C ASN A 242 -8.06 -1.09 6.67
N TYR A 243 -8.45 -0.57 5.50
CA TYR A 243 -9.35 0.59 5.35
C TYR A 243 -8.90 1.81 6.17
N ILE A 244 -7.59 2.07 6.20
CA ILE A 244 -7.02 3.16 6.99
C ILE A 244 -7.43 4.49 6.33
N PRO A 245 -8.23 5.35 6.97
CA PRO A 245 -8.63 6.61 6.38
C PRO A 245 -7.42 7.53 6.26
N ARG A 246 -7.50 8.49 5.34
CA ARG A 246 -6.43 9.48 5.12
C ARG A 246 -6.01 10.18 6.42
N GLU A 247 -6.98 10.57 7.25
CA GLU A 247 -6.72 11.19 8.55
C GLU A 247 -6.07 10.22 9.53
N GLY A 248 -6.49 8.96 9.55
CA GLY A 248 -5.87 7.91 10.36
C GLY A 248 -4.41 7.68 9.97
N TYR A 249 -4.11 7.62 8.67
CA TYR A 249 -2.71 7.51 8.21
C TYR A 249 -1.90 8.77 8.55
N ARG A 250 -2.47 9.97 8.43
CA ARG A 250 -1.81 11.22 8.84
C ARG A 250 -1.48 11.21 10.34
N ALA A 251 -2.40 10.77 11.18
CA ALA A 251 -2.15 10.62 12.62
C ALA A 251 -1.02 9.62 12.89
N LEU A 252 -0.99 8.47 12.19
CA LEU A 252 0.12 7.51 12.28
C LEU A 252 1.46 8.14 11.88
N THR A 253 1.52 8.88 10.77
CA THR A 253 2.75 9.57 10.33
C THR A 253 3.19 10.70 11.26
N ALA A 254 2.29 11.23 12.09
CA ALA A 254 2.63 12.22 13.10
C ALA A 254 3.28 11.60 14.34
N ILE A 255 2.99 10.33 14.63
CA ILE A 255 3.55 9.57 15.75
C ILE A 255 4.86 8.87 15.33
N GLU A 256 4.89 8.28 14.13
CA GLU A 256 6.03 7.54 13.61
C GLU A 256 6.68 8.29 12.42
N PRO A 257 7.78 9.05 12.65
CA PRO A 257 8.43 9.85 11.61
C PRO A 257 9.09 9.01 10.51
N ASP A 258 9.30 7.71 10.71
CA ASP A 258 9.85 6.80 9.70
C ASP A 258 8.85 6.39 8.59
N LEU A 259 7.57 6.69 8.78
CA LEU A 259 6.55 6.47 7.77
C LEU A 259 6.63 7.51 6.65
N GLU A 260 6.38 7.07 5.42
CA GLU A 260 6.37 7.96 4.27
C GLU A 260 5.18 8.93 4.35
N ARG A 261 5.40 10.18 3.93
CA ARG A 261 4.36 11.21 3.99
C ARG A 261 3.11 10.81 3.20
N GLU A 262 1.94 11.16 3.72
CA GLU A 262 0.64 10.80 3.14
C GLU A 262 0.53 11.09 1.64
N TRP A 263 1.00 12.24 1.17
CA TRP A 263 0.91 12.59 -0.25
C TRP A 263 1.76 11.68 -1.16
N ILE A 264 2.89 11.14 -0.68
CA ILE A 264 3.73 10.19 -1.44
C ILE A 264 3.00 8.85 -1.59
N VAL A 265 2.37 8.41 -0.50
CA VAL A 265 1.58 7.18 -0.46
C VAL A 265 0.34 7.32 -1.35
N SER A 266 -0.33 8.47 -1.29
CA SER A 266 -1.46 8.80 -2.17
C SER A 266 -1.05 8.81 -3.65
N ASP A 267 0.09 9.41 -4.00
CA ASP A 267 0.61 9.39 -5.37
C ASP A 267 0.90 7.96 -5.84
N ARG A 268 1.51 7.13 -5.00
CA ARG A 268 1.72 5.71 -5.31
C ARG A 268 0.39 4.98 -5.53
N ARG A 269 -0.62 5.21 -4.69
CA ARG A 269 -1.97 4.63 -4.85
C ARG A 269 -2.57 5.02 -6.20
N HIS A 270 -2.50 6.29 -6.60
CA HIS A 270 -2.95 6.74 -7.91
C HIS A 270 -2.15 6.11 -9.06
N LYS A 271 -0.84 5.95 -8.91
CA LYS A 271 0.01 5.28 -9.91
C LYS A 271 -0.44 3.82 -10.10
N ILE A 272 -0.69 3.08 -9.01
CA ILE A 272 -1.22 1.72 -9.08
C ILE A 272 -2.60 1.70 -9.74
N THR A 273 -3.52 2.60 -9.37
CA THR A 273 -4.82 2.71 -10.02
C THR A 273 -4.68 2.92 -11.53
N ARG A 274 -3.82 3.86 -11.98
CA ARG A 274 -3.60 4.10 -13.42
C ARG A 274 -3.03 2.88 -14.15
N ILE A 275 -2.08 2.16 -13.52
CA ILE A 275 -1.54 0.91 -14.07
C ILE A 275 -2.67 -0.11 -14.25
N MET A 276 -3.54 -0.25 -13.25
CA MET A 276 -4.65 -1.20 -13.33
C MET A 276 -5.74 -0.76 -14.29
N ASP A 277 -6.06 0.53 -14.39
CA ASP A 277 -7.04 1.05 -15.36
C ASP A 277 -6.61 0.81 -16.81
N GLN A 278 -5.29 0.76 -17.08
CA GLN A 278 -4.74 0.39 -18.39
C GLN A 278 -4.86 -1.11 -18.69
N LYS A 279 -4.87 -1.96 -17.65
CA LYS A 279 -4.91 -3.43 -17.79
C LYS A 279 -6.32 -3.99 -17.71
N ILE A 280 -7.15 -3.42 -16.84
CA ILE A 280 -8.54 -3.81 -16.55
C ILE A 280 -9.33 -2.50 -16.44
N MET A 281 -9.78 -2.00 -17.58
CA MET A 281 -10.55 -0.75 -17.64
C MET A 281 -11.91 -0.94 -16.95
N ILE A 282 -12.32 0.04 -16.14
CA ILE A 282 -13.66 0.10 -15.57
C ILE A 282 -14.54 0.91 -16.52
N SER A 283 -15.50 0.26 -17.16
CA SER A 283 -16.54 0.93 -17.95
C SER A 283 -17.73 1.27 -17.07
N ILE A 284 -18.39 2.38 -17.37
CA ILE A 284 -19.62 2.82 -16.70
C ILE A 284 -20.79 2.48 -17.61
N ILE A 285 -21.78 1.76 -17.08
CA ILE A 285 -23.00 1.38 -17.77
C ILE A 285 -24.13 2.24 -17.22
N ASN A 286 -24.83 2.98 -18.07
CA ASN A 286 -25.98 3.77 -17.65
C ASN A 286 -27.16 2.85 -17.37
N ILE A 287 -27.78 2.97 -16.20
CA ILE A 287 -29.01 2.27 -15.89
C ILE A 287 -30.15 2.98 -16.63
N PRO A 288 -30.91 2.26 -17.47
CA PRO A 288 -32.05 2.88 -18.13
C PRO A 288 -33.11 3.27 -17.10
N ILE A 289 -33.78 4.39 -17.37
CA ILE A 289 -34.96 4.81 -16.60
C ILE A 289 -36.09 3.85 -16.98
N VAL A 290 -36.26 2.78 -16.20
CA VAL A 290 -37.38 1.85 -16.38
C VAL A 290 -38.59 2.40 -15.63
N PRO A 291 -39.77 2.59 -16.28
CA PRO A 291 -40.95 3.17 -15.63
C PRO A 291 -41.41 2.44 -14.35
N THR A 292 -41.15 1.13 -14.25
CA THR A 292 -41.51 0.28 -13.10
C THR A 292 -40.69 0.50 -11.82
N LEU A 293 -39.61 1.29 -11.85
CA LEU A 293 -38.87 1.68 -10.65
C LEU A 293 -39.59 2.76 -9.82
N ASN A 294 -40.54 3.49 -10.42
CA ASN A 294 -41.29 4.54 -9.72
C ASN A 294 -42.49 4.02 -8.91
N GLU A 295 -42.94 2.78 -9.13
CA GLU A 295 -44.14 2.21 -8.48
C GLU A 295 -43.84 1.12 -7.43
N LEU A 296 -42.58 0.78 -7.17
CA LEU A 296 -42.21 -0.19 -6.14
C LEU A 296 -41.78 0.51 -4.83
N ASP A 297 -42.78 0.85 -4.01
CA ASP A 297 -42.72 1.19 -2.58
C ASP A 297 -41.66 2.23 -2.15
N PHE A 298 -41.74 3.45 -2.70
CA PHE A 298 -41.39 4.62 -1.91
C PHE A 298 -42.61 5.01 -1.07
N ASP A 299 -42.81 4.33 0.05
CA ASP A 299 -43.87 4.65 1.02
C ASP A 299 -43.75 6.13 1.45
N GLU A 300 -44.63 6.96 0.88
CA GLU A 300 -44.89 8.35 1.24
C GLU A 300 -45.59 8.37 2.61
N SER A 301 -44.82 8.11 3.67
CA SER A 301 -45.29 8.35 5.03
C SER A 301 -44.16 8.82 5.95
N SER A 302 -43.69 10.05 5.70
CA SER A 302 -43.38 11.02 6.76
C SER A 302 -42.93 12.34 6.16
N ASN A 303 -43.82 13.32 6.24
CA ASN A 303 -43.54 14.74 6.02
C ASN A 303 -42.42 15.23 6.95
N ILE A 304 -41.17 15.23 6.48
CA ILE A 304 -40.18 16.27 6.80
C ILE A 304 -39.38 16.54 5.53
N LEU A 305 -39.74 17.64 4.88
CA LEU A 305 -39.05 18.23 3.74
C LEU A 305 -37.64 18.66 4.17
N ASN A 306 -36.64 17.78 4.08
CA ASN A 306 -35.24 18.18 4.13
C ASN A 306 -34.72 18.42 2.71
N SER A 307 -34.17 19.60 2.50
CA SER A 307 -33.50 20.09 1.30
C SER A 307 -32.18 19.36 0.97
N GLU A 308 -32.04 18.09 1.33
CA GLU A 308 -30.91 17.20 0.99
C GLU A 308 -31.23 16.31 -0.24
N ILE A 309 -32.43 16.42 -0.81
CA ILE A 309 -32.90 15.57 -1.93
C ILE A 309 -32.32 16.01 -3.30
N THR A 310 -31.56 17.10 -3.38
CA THR A 310 -30.88 17.50 -4.63
C THR A 310 -29.64 16.66 -4.97
N GLU A 311 -29.21 15.73 -4.10
CA GLU A 311 -28.07 14.80 -4.38
C GLU A 311 -28.49 13.42 -4.93
N ILE A 312 -29.78 13.14 -5.12
CA ILE A 312 -30.27 11.81 -5.60
C ILE A 312 -30.08 11.61 -7.12
N ASN A 313 -29.75 12.67 -7.89
CA ASN A 313 -29.50 12.57 -9.33
C ASN A 313 -28.16 11.90 -9.73
N ASN A 314 -27.38 11.37 -8.77
CA ASN A 314 -26.11 10.68 -9.02
C ASN A 314 -26.16 9.15 -8.87
N ILE A 315 -27.35 8.52 -8.74
CA ILE A 315 -27.50 7.06 -8.52
C ILE A 315 -27.77 6.29 -9.85
N SER A 316 -27.44 6.84 -11.02
CA SER A 316 -27.93 6.30 -12.29
C SER A 316 -27.04 5.26 -13.00
N ASN A 317 -25.82 4.97 -12.55
CA ASN A 317 -24.89 4.15 -13.36
C ASN A 317 -24.27 2.98 -12.58
N GLY A 318 -24.16 1.84 -13.26
CA GLY A 318 -23.34 0.69 -12.84
C GLY A 318 -21.92 0.74 -13.38
N GLY A 319 -21.08 -0.14 -12.87
CA GLY A 319 -19.70 -0.35 -13.31
C GLY A 319 -19.50 -1.76 -13.83
N HIS A 320 -18.68 -1.88 -14.86
CA HIS A 320 -18.30 -3.15 -15.48
C HIS A 320 -16.78 -3.26 -15.62
N ARG A 321 -16.26 -4.46 -15.40
CA ARG A 321 -14.87 -4.84 -15.68
C ARG A 321 -14.91 -6.05 -16.61
N SER A 322 -14.16 -5.96 -17.71
CA SER A 322 -14.05 -7.06 -18.68
C SER A 322 -13.54 -8.32 -17.98
N ALA A 323 -14.29 -9.42 -18.13
CA ALA A 323 -13.87 -10.74 -17.69
C ALA A 323 -12.61 -11.17 -18.44
N LYS A 324 -12.54 -10.91 -19.75
CA LYS A 324 -11.34 -11.21 -20.55
C LYS A 324 -10.11 -10.49 -20.04
N ASP A 325 -10.22 -9.21 -19.68
CA ASP A 325 -9.06 -8.44 -19.19
C ASP A 325 -8.64 -8.87 -17.78
N ILE A 326 -9.59 -9.18 -16.89
CA ILE A 326 -9.28 -9.80 -15.59
C ILE A 326 -8.55 -11.13 -15.81
N LEU A 327 -9.05 -11.99 -16.70
CA LEU A 327 -8.45 -13.30 -16.99
C LEU A 327 -7.05 -13.17 -17.59
N LYS A 328 -6.84 -12.29 -18.58
CA LYS A 328 -5.51 -11.97 -19.13
C LYS A 328 -4.52 -11.51 -18.07
N TYR A 329 -5.01 -10.82 -17.04
CA TYR A 329 -4.16 -10.34 -15.95
C TYR A 329 -3.75 -11.46 -14.99
N ILE A 330 -4.66 -12.36 -14.63
CA ILE A 330 -4.43 -13.35 -13.56
C ILE A 330 -3.89 -14.69 -14.07
N ILE A 331 -4.26 -15.13 -15.28
CA ILE A 331 -3.89 -16.46 -15.82
C ILE A 331 -2.36 -16.67 -15.87
N PRO A 332 -1.54 -15.72 -16.36
CA PRO A 332 -0.09 -15.92 -16.39
C PRO A 332 0.51 -16.21 -15.02
N ALA A 333 0.06 -15.50 -13.99
CA ALA A 333 0.52 -15.70 -12.62
C ALA A 333 0.03 -17.02 -12.03
N LEU A 334 -1.20 -17.43 -12.33
CA LEU A 334 -1.74 -18.73 -11.90
C LEU A 334 -1.02 -19.91 -12.58
N ALA A 335 -0.67 -19.78 -13.86
CA ALA A 335 0.13 -20.76 -14.58
C ALA A 335 1.56 -20.85 -14.03
N LEU A 336 2.21 -19.70 -13.77
CA LEU A 336 3.55 -19.65 -13.17
C LEU A 336 3.58 -20.32 -11.78
N ASN A 337 2.52 -20.14 -10.99
CA ASN A 337 2.39 -20.73 -9.66
C ASN A 337 1.94 -22.20 -9.67
N GLY A 338 1.76 -22.81 -10.85
CA GLY A 338 1.32 -24.21 -11.00
C GLY A 338 -0.14 -24.47 -10.62
N VAL A 339 -0.97 -23.42 -10.50
CA VAL A 339 -2.41 -23.54 -10.24
C VAL A 339 -3.15 -23.94 -11.53
N LEU A 340 -2.70 -23.42 -12.67
CA LEU A 340 -3.19 -23.80 -13.98
C LEU A 340 -2.12 -24.60 -14.72
N ASP A 341 -2.51 -25.72 -15.31
CA ASP A 341 -1.60 -26.55 -16.12
C ASP A 341 -1.60 -26.04 -17.56
N VAL A 342 -0.42 -25.69 -18.07
CA VAL A 342 -0.25 -25.24 -19.46
C VAL A 342 -0.43 -26.38 -20.47
N ASN A 343 -0.28 -27.63 -20.05
CA ASN A 343 -0.49 -28.82 -20.87
C ASN A 343 -1.96 -29.26 -20.93
N ASP A 344 -2.76 -28.81 -19.96
CA ASP A 344 -4.22 -28.96 -19.94
C ASP A 344 -4.88 -27.57 -19.79
N PRO A 345 -4.93 -26.78 -20.88
CA PRO A 345 -5.32 -25.37 -20.82
C PRO A 345 -6.84 -25.21 -20.72
N ILE A 346 -7.48 -25.86 -19.75
CA ILE A 346 -8.92 -25.79 -19.46
C ILE A 346 -9.13 -25.06 -18.13
N ILE A 347 -9.84 -23.94 -18.20
CA ILE A 347 -10.24 -23.13 -17.05
C ILE A 347 -11.71 -23.39 -16.75
N HIS A 348 -11.99 -23.77 -15.52
CA HIS A 348 -13.34 -23.94 -15.01
C HIS A 348 -13.76 -22.65 -14.32
N LEU A 349 -14.61 -21.86 -14.98
CA LEU A 349 -15.02 -20.54 -14.53
C LEU A 349 -16.43 -20.61 -13.94
N ARG A 350 -16.57 -20.27 -12.66
CA ARG A 350 -17.84 -20.21 -11.96
C ARG A 350 -18.33 -18.77 -11.88
N ILE A 351 -19.57 -18.54 -12.27
CA ILE A 351 -20.28 -17.28 -12.18
C ILE A 351 -21.24 -17.32 -10.98
N SER A 352 -21.37 -16.19 -10.30
CA SER A 352 -22.30 -15.99 -9.19
C SER A 352 -22.77 -14.55 -9.14
N GLY A 353 -23.82 -14.29 -8.37
CA GLY A 353 -24.28 -12.94 -8.08
C GLY A 353 -25.11 -12.90 -6.81
N ASP A 354 -25.21 -11.71 -6.24
CA ASP A 354 -25.94 -11.44 -5.00
C ASP A 354 -26.44 -9.99 -4.97
N GLY A 355 -27.66 -9.80 -4.49
CA GLY A 355 -28.26 -8.50 -4.24
C GLY A 355 -28.31 -8.18 -2.76
N ARG A 356 -27.94 -6.95 -2.37
CA ARG A 356 -27.88 -6.56 -0.97
C ARG A 356 -28.36 -5.14 -0.70
N ASN A 357 -29.05 -4.98 0.42
CA ASN A 357 -29.39 -3.66 0.96
C ASN A 357 -28.12 -2.99 1.51
N VAL A 358 -27.83 -1.82 0.99
CA VAL A 358 -26.66 -0.99 1.32
C VAL A 358 -27.01 0.07 2.36
N GLY A 359 -28.22 0.58 2.29
CA GLY A 359 -28.84 1.49 3.26
C GLY A 359 -30.32 1.16 3.46
N ARG A 360 -31.08 2.06 4.09
CA ARG A 360 -32.53 1.84 4.30
C ARG A 360 -33.32 1.77 2.98
N ARG A 361 -32.85 2.46 1.93
CA ARG A 361 -33.55 2.60 0.64
C ARG A 361 -32.69 2.27 -0.59
N LEU A 362 -31.41 1.96 -0.41
CA LEU A 362 -30.48 1.68 -1.50
C LEU A 362 -30.11 0.21 -1.52
N LYS A 363 -30.24 -0.41 -2.68
CA LYS A 363 -29.83 -1.78 -2.96
C LYS A 363 -28.71 -1.78 -3.98
N GLN A 364 -27.85 -2.77 -3.92
CA GLN A 364 -26.83 -3.03 -4.93
C GLN A 364 -26.89 -4.46 -5.39
N VAL A 365 -26.53 -4.69 -6.64
CA VAL A 365 -26.40 -6.02 -7.22
C VAL A 365 -24.96 -6.19 -7.71
N MET A 366 -24.35 -7.30 -7.31
CA MET A 366 -22.97 -7.65 -7.65
C MET A 366 -22.97 -8.98 -8.40
N ILE A 367 -22.22 -9.04 -9.50
CA ILE A 367 -21.96 -10.27 -10.26
C ILE A 367 -20.46 -10.51 -10.26
N THR A 368 -20.08 -11.75 -9.98
CA THR A 368 -18.68 -12.16 -9.81
C THR A 368 -18.36 -13.40 -10.63
N MET A 369 -17.08 -13.59 -10.94
CA MET A 369 -16.56 -14.85 -11.45
C MET A 369 -15.39 -15.35 -10.60
N THR A 370 -15.20 -16.66 -10.52
CA THR A 370 -14.06 -17.31 -9.83
C THR A 370 -13.53 -18.48 -10.66
N ILE A 371 -12.24 -18.75 -10.56
CA ILE A 371 -11.60 -19.90 -11.21
C ILE A 371 -11.64 -21.10 -10.24
N LEU A 372 -12.35 -22.16 -10.60
CA LEU A 372 -12.49 -23.37 -9.76
C LEU A 372 -11.18 -24.15 -9.63
N ASN A 373 -10.29 -24.07 -10.64
CA ASN A 373 -8.95 -24.68 -10.59
C ASN A 373 -8.13 -24.18 -9.37
N ASP A 374 -8.38 -22.95 -8.88
CA ASP A 374 -7.72 -22.37 -7.72
C ASP A 374 -8.36 -22.84 -6.39
N ILE A 375 -8.43 -24.16 -6.20
CA ILE A 375 -9.19 -24.84 -5.13
C ILE A 375 -8.85 -24.28 -3.74
N GLN A 376 -7.59 -23.90 -3.49
CA GLN A 376 -7.16 -23.42 -2.18
C GLN A 376 -7.75 -22.04 -1.84
N ASN A 377 -8.13 -21.26 -2.85
CA ASN A 377 -8.56 -19.88 -2.67
C ASN A 377 -10.02 -19.62 -3.05
N ILE A 378 -10.76 -20.59 -3.61
CA ILE A 378 -12.19 -20.42 -3.98
C ILE A 378 -13.10 -20.01 -2.81
N HIS A 379 -12.66 -20.18 -1.56
CA HIS A 379 -13.42 -19.74 -0.37
C HIS A 379 -13.05 -18.34 0.11
N LYS A 380 -12.10 -17.66 -0.55
CA LYS A 380 -11.65 -16.31 -0.22
C LYS A 380 -12.41 -15.27 -1.05
N PRO A 381 -13.05 -14.26 -0.44
CA PRO A 381 -13.76 -13.19 -1.15
C PRO A 381 -12.95 -12.49 -2.25
N ASP A 382 -11.64 -12.35 -2.07
CA ASP A 382 -10.77 -11.63 -3.01
C ASP A 382 -10.49 -12.42 -4.31
N HIS A 383 -10.80 -13.72 -4.35
CA HIS A 383 -10.71 -14.57 -5.56
C HIS A 383 -12.06 -14.68 -6.29
N HIS A 384 -13.10 -14.01 -5.79
CA HIS A 384 -14.37 -13.80 -6.50
C HIS A 384 -14.33 -12.42 -7.15
N TYR A 385 -14.01 -12.38 -8.44
CA TYR A 385 -13.74 -11.14 -9.17
C TYR A 385 -15.04 -10.51 -9.66
N THR A 386 -15.39 -9.33 -9.14
CA THR A 386 -16.60 -8.59 -9.54
C THR A 386 -16.52 -8.15 -11.00
N THR A 387 -17.41 -8.61 -11.88
CA THR A 387 -17.44 -8.19 -13.29
C THR A 387 -18.46 -7.09 -13.51
N VAL A 388 -19.58 -7.12 -12.80
CA VAL A 388 -20.65 -6.11 -12.89
C VAL A 388 -21.10 -5.72 -11.47
N LEU A 389 -21.25 -4.43 -11.23
CA LEU A 389 -21.74 -3.87 -9.96
C LEU A 389 -22.62 -2.66 -10.23
N PHE A 390 -23.87 -2.66 -9.75
CA PHE A 390 -24.79 -1.54 -9.99
C PHE A 390 -25.76 -1.30 -8.82
N PRO A 391 -26.24 -0.06 -8.64
CA PRO A 391 -27.30 0.21 -7.69
C PRO A 391 -28.63 -0.24 -8.29
N GLY A 392 -29.44 -0.97 -7.53
CA GLY A 392 -30.73 -1.46 -8.02
C GLY A 392 -31.19 -2.73 -7.35
N ILE A 393 -32.31 -3.24 -7.84
CA ILE A 393 -32.92 -4.49 -7.40
C ILE A 393 -32.52 -5.62 -8.34
N GLU A 394 -32.56 -6.85 -7.84
CA GLU A 394 -32.54 -8.05 -8.68
C GLU A 394 -33.83 -8.10 -9.50
N ASN A 395 -33.74 -7.66 -10.75
CA ASN A 395 -34.80 -7.69 -11.72
C ASN A 395 -34.21 -8.19 -13.05
N TYR A 396 -34.97 -9.05 -13.75
CA TYR A 396 -34.49 -9.69 -14.97
C TYR A 396 -34.09 -8.67 -16.05
N GLU A 397 -34.96 -7.71 -16.36
CA GLU A 397 -34.73 -6.72 -17.42
C GLU A 397 -33.49 -5.88 -17.12
N LEU A 398 -33.35 -5.46 -15.86
CA LEU A 398 -32.18 -4.71 -15.42
C LEU A 398 -30.91 -5.56 -15.52
N LEU A 399 -30.94 -6.81 -15.06
CA LEU A 399 -29.80 -7.73 -15.17
C LEU A 399 -29.41 -7.99 -16.63
N GLU A 400 -30.38 -8.21 -17.51
CA GLU A 400 -30.16 -8.41 -18.94
C GLU A 400 -29.38 -7.25 -19.56
N ILE A 401 -29.78 -6.02 -19.27
CA ILE A 401 -29.10 -4.81 -19.75
C ILE A 401 -27.72 -4.65 -19.13
N MET A 402 -27.62 -4.74 -17.80
CA MET A 402 -26.37 -4.47 -17.08
C MET A 402 -25.30 -5.52 -17.32
N MET A 403 -25.69 -6.77 -17.61
CA MET A 403 -24.79 -7.87 -17.85
C MET A 403 -24.52 -8.15 -19.33
N MET A 404 -25.18 -7.46 -20.26
CA MET A 404 -25.01 -7.69 -21.70
C MET A 404 -23.53 -7.77 -22.14
N PRO A 405 -22.62 -6.85 -21.75
CA PRO A 405 -21.20 -6.96 -22.13
C PRO A 405 -20.54 -8.22 -21.56
N PHE A 406 -20.85 -8.55 -20.30
CA PHE A 406 -20.29 -9.72 -19.62
C PHE A 406 -20.78 -11.03 -20.24
N ILE A 407 -22.07 -11.13 -20.58
CA ILE A 407 -22.67 -12.30 -21.24
C ILE A 407 -22.01 -12.53 -22.62
N GLN A 408 -21.82 -11.47 -23.41
CA GLN A 408 -21.13 -11.57 -24.70
C GLN A 408 -19.69 -12.07 -24.54
N GLU A 409 -18.97 -11.58 -23.54
CA GLU A 409 -17.62 -12.06 -23.26
C GLU A 409 -17.59 -13.54 -22.84
N LEU A 410 -18.56 -14.00 -22.05
CA LEU A 410 -18.68 -15.41 -21.67
C LEU A 410 -18.98 -16.31 -22.88
N ASP A 411 -19.83 -15.86 -23.80
CA ASP A 411 -20.11 -16.57 -25.05
C ASP A 411 -18.84 -16.74 -25.89
N ASP A 412 -18.08 -15.66 -26.06
CA ASP A 412 -16.81 -15.69 -26.78
C ASP A 412 -15.79 -16.62 -26.09
N LEU A 413 -15.69 -16.55 -24.76
CA LEU A 413 -14.79 -17.43 -23.97
C LEU A 413 -15.18 -18.90 -24.12
N LYS A 414 -16.48 -19.21 -24.15
CA LYS A 414 -16.99 -20.57 -24.30
C LYS A 414 -16.71 -21.13 -25.70
N ASN A 415 -16.91 -20.30 -26.74
CA ASN A 415 -16.85 -20.73 -28.13
C ASN A 415 -15.43 -20.70 -28.72
N TYR A 416 -14.62 -19.71 -28.33
CA TYR A 416 -13.31 -19.45 -28.95
C TYR A 416 -12.13 -19.57 -27.98
N GLY A 417 -12.39 -19.59 -26.68
CA GLY A 417 -11.35 -19.54 -25.66
C GLY A 417 -10.67 -18.17 -25.55
N LEU A 418 -9.50 -18.15 -24.91
CA LEU A 418 -8.69 -16.95 -24.69
C LEU A 418 -7.21 -17.25 -24.97
N LYS A 419 -6.62 -16.59 -25.96
CA LYS A 419 -5.19 -16.73 -26.28
C LYS A 419 -4.34 -15.86 -25.34
N ILE A 420 -3.43 -16.48 -24.59
CA ILE A 420 -2.47 -15.83 -23.67
C ILE A 420 -1.13 -16.56 -23.82
N ASP A 421 -0.04 -15.83 -24.06
CA ASP A 421 1.32 -16.40 -24.17
C ASP A 421 1.41 -17.61 -25.12
N GLU A 422 0.80 -17.48 -26.31
CA GLU A 422 0.66 -18.53 -27.34
C GLU A 422 -0.21 -19.74 -26.96
N ILE A 423 -0.70 -19.83 -25.73
CA ILE A 423 -1.62 -20.88 -25.26
C ILE A 423 -3.07 -20.41 -25.46
N VAL A 424 -3.90 -21.27 -26.06
CA VAL A 424 -5.35 -21.03 -26.16
C VAL A 424 -6.04 -21.72 -25.00
N TRP A 425 -6.45 -20.93 -24.01
CA TRP A 425 -7.20 -21.41 -22.85
C TRP A 425 -8.67 -21.63 -23.22
N LYS A 426 -9.20 -22.82 -22.95
CA LYS A 426 -10.61 -23.19 -23.13
C LYS A 426 -11.36 -23.01 -21.82
N PHE A 427 -12.67 -22.77 -21.90
CA PHE A 427 -13.50 -22.48 -20.74
C PHE A 427 -14.67 -23.45 -20.57
N GLU A 428 -14.78 -23.99 -19.36
CA GLU A 428 -15.98 -24.64 -18.87
C GLU A 428 -16.67 -23.70 -17.88
N LEU A 429 -17.94 -23.40 -18.15
CA LEU A 429 -18.70 -22.42 -17.38
C LEU A 429 -19.64 -23.11 -16.41
N TYR A 430 -19.74 -22.53 -15.21
CA TYR A 430 -20.60 -22.97 -14.13
C TYR A 430 -21.35 -21.77 -13.54
N PHE A 431 -22.52 -22.02 -12.98
CA PHE A 431 -23.30 -21.00 -12.29
C PHE A 431 -23.82 -21.52 -10.95
N SER A 432 -23.79 -20.67 -9.94
CA SER A 432 -24.38 -20.95 -8.63
C SER A 432 -24.66 -19.63 -7.93
N SER A 433 -25.82 -19.49 -7.30
CA SER A 433 -26.19 -18.33 -6.48
C SER A 433 -27.28 -18.75 -5.50
N ASP A 434 -27.76 -17.81 -4.68
CA ASP A 434 -28.99 -18.05 -3.93
C ASP A 434 -30.16 -18.30 -4.89
N TRP A 435 -31.22 -18.92 -4.39
CA TRP A 435 -32.34 -19.37 -5.21
C TRP A 435 -33.01 -18.26 -6.01
N LYS A 436 -33.14 -17.06 -5.41
CA LYS A 436 -33.84 -15.94 -6.03
C LYS A 436 -33.03 -15.44 -7.21
N PHE A 437 -31.73 -15.18 -7.02
CA PHE A 437 -30.85 -14.75 -8.10
C PHE A 437 -30.75 -15.83 -9.19
N LEU A 438 -30.63 -17.10 -8.82
CA LEU A 438 -30.60 -18.23 -9.74
C LEU A 438 -31.87 -18.30 -10.60
N SER A 439 -33.03 -18.20 -9.98
CA SER A 439 -34.31 -18.27 -10.69
C SER A 439 -34.46 -17.10 -11.66
N ILE A 440 -34.05 -15.90 -11.26
CA ILE A 440 -34.08 -14.72 -12.14
C ILE A 440 -33.16 -14.93 -13.35
N CYS A 441 -31.92 -15.37 -13.14
CA CYS A 441 -30.98 -15.62 -14.24
C CYS A 441 -31.43 -16.75 -15.18
N LEU A 442 -32.22 -17.71 -14.71
CA LEU A 442 -32.84 -18.76 -15.55
C LEU A 442 -34.12 -18.31 -16.27
N GLY A 443 -34.61 -17.09 -16.00
CA GLY A 443 -35.94 -16.67 -16.45
C GLY A 443 -37.06 -17.53 -15.86
N PHE A 444 -36.84 -18.11 -14.68
CA PHE A 444 -37.70 -19.08 -14.02
C PHE A 444 -38.62 -18.45 -12.97
N ASN A 445 -39.70 -19.16 -12.65
CA ASN A 445 -40.65 -18.76 -11.63
C ASN A 445 -40.02 -18.63 -10.24
N ALA A 446 -40.70 -17.86 -9.38
CA ALA A 446 -40.41 -17.82 -7.96
C ALA A 446 -40.60 -19.20 -7.29
N ALA A 447 -39.89 -19.42 -6.18
CA ALA A 447 -39.88 -20.67 -5.42
C ALA A 447 -41.26 -21.13 -4.90
N ASN A 448 -42.23 -20.21 -4.79
CA ASN A 448 -43.59 -20.48 -4.33
C ASN A 448 -44.56 -20.85 -5.48
N SER A 449 -44.10 -20.91 -6.73
CA SER A 449 -44.92 -21.30 -7.87
C SER A 449 -45.27 -22.79 -7.87
N ASN A 450 -46.21 -23.21 -8.74
CA ASN A 450 -46.56 -24.62 -8.89
C ASN A 450 -45.38 -25.46 -9.42
N PHE A 451 -44.67 -24.93 -10.42
CA PHE A 451 -43.46 -25.53 -10.99
C PHE A 451 -42.25 -24.83 -10.41
N PHE A 452 -41.80 -25.33 -9.27
CA PHE A 452 -40.75 -24.68 -8.49
C PHE A 452 -39.36 -25.22 -8.80
N CYS A 453 -39.18 -26.39 -9.42
CA CYS A 453 -37.85 -26.98 -9.60
C CYS A 453 -37.21 -26.55 -10.93
N PRO A 454 -36.01 -25.94 -10.92
CA PRO A 454 -35.27 -25.61 -12.14
C PRO A 454 -34.77 -26.83 -12.93
N TRP A 455 -34.55 -27.97 -12.27
CA TRP A 455 -33.85 -29.13 -12.86
C TRP A 455 -34.76 -30.26 -13.33
N CYS A 456 -35.94 -30.40 -12.75
CA CYS A 456 -36.93 -31.42 -13.13
C CYS A 456 -38.33 -30.82 -13.30
N GLN A 457 -39.27 -31.63 -13.79
CA GLN A 457 -40.63 -31.18 -14.15
C GLN A 457 -41.67 -31.34 -13.02
N ILE A 458 -41.22 -31.54 -11.78
CA ILE A 458 -42.13 -31.72 -10.63
C ILE A 458 -43.03 -30.48 -10.45
N SER A 459 -44.30 -30.75 -10.12
CA SER A 459 -45.24 -29.74 -9.65
C SER A 459 -45.52 -29.89 -8.15
N LYS A 460 -46.04 -28.86 -7.49
CA LYS A 460 -46.47 -28.94 -6.08
C LYS A 460 -47.48 -30.07 -5.84
N HIS A 461 -48.37 -30.32 -6.79
CA HIS A 461 -49.33 -31.41 -6.71
C HIS A 461 -48.68 -32.80 -6.85
N GLY A 462 -47.59 -32.89 -7.62
CA GLY A 462 -46.83 -34.13 -7.82
C GLY A 462 -46.00 -34.55 -6.61
N GLN A 463 -45.74 -33.67 -5.64
CA GLN A 463 -44.97 -33.99 -4.43
C GLN A 463 -45.63 -35.08 -3.56
N ASN A 464 -46.96 -35.23 -3.65
CA ASN A 464 -47.72 -36.21 -2.84
C ASN A 464 -47.68 -37.64 -3.42
N ASN A 465 -47.14 -37.86 -4.62
CA ASN A 465 -47.21 -39.14 -5.32
C ASN A 465 -46.07 -40.13 -4.96
N ASN A 466 -45.34 -39.91 -3.86
CA ASN A 466 -44.25 -40.79 -3.35
C ASN A 466 -43.15 -41.18 -4.35
N GLN A 467 -43.04 -40.52 -5.52
CA GLN A 467 -41.91 -40.70 -6.42
C GLN A 467 -40.76 -39.81 -5.95
N THR A 468 -39.81 -40.39 -5.22
CA THR A 468 -38.58 -39.72 -4.74
C THR A 468 -37.48 -39.65 -5.80
N ASN A 469 -37.60 -40.41 -6.90
CA ASN A 469 -36.57 -40.55 -7.93
C ASN A 469 -36.66 -39.50 -9.06
N TRP A 470 -36.93 -38.24 -8.73
CA TRP A 470 -36.89 -37.17 -9.73
C TRP A 470 -35.44 -36.88 -10.11
N LYS A 471 -35.09 -37.11 -11.37
CA LYS A 471 -33.76 -36.79 -11.89
C LYS A 471 -33.69 -35.42 -12.54
N ILE A 472 -32.48 -34.90 -12.72
CA ILE A 472 -32.22 -33.77 -13.62
C ILE A 472 -32.64 -34.18 -15.03
N SER A 473 -33.67 -33.52 -15.56
CA SER A 473 -34.34 -33.92 -16.81
C SER A 473 -34.53 -32.77 -17.80
N LYS A 474 -34.31 -31.54 -17.37
CA LYS A 474 -34.47 -30.35 -18.19
C LYS A 474 -33.15 -30.04 -18.93
N GLU A 475 -33.27 -29.63 -20.18
CA GLU A 475 -32.14 -29.21 -21.02
C GLU A 475 -32.19 -27.69 -21.22
N ILE A 476 -31.03 -27.03 -21.26
CA ILE A 476 -30.96 -25.57 -21.39
C ILE A 476 -31.42 -25.11 -22.78
N GLU A 477 -31.24 -25.94 -23.80
CA GLU A 477 -31.61 -25.69 -25.19
C GLU A 477 -33.13 -25.71 -25.39
N LYS A 478 -33.84 -26.54 -24.62
CA LYS A 478 -35.31 -26.69 -24.66
C LYS A 478 -36.00 -26.01 -23.48
N ILE A 479 -35.29 -25.12 -22.78
CA ILE A 479 -35.72 -24.62 -21.47
C ILE A 479 -37.10 -23.95 -21.49
N ASN A 480 -37.44 -23.30 -22.62
CA ASN A 480 -38.72 -22.62 -22.84
C ASN A 480 -39.89 -23.59 -23.13
N GLU A 481 -39.63 -24.86 -23.42
CA GLU A 481 -40.65 -25.89 -23.60
C GLU A 481 -41.16 -26.42 -22.25
N TYR A 482 -40.36 -26.26 -21.18
CA TYR A 482 -40.72 -26.72 -19.85
C TYR A 482 -41.53 -25.68 -19.07
N PRO A 483 -42.49 -26.12 -18.24
CA PRO A 483 -43.25 -25.21 -17.42
C PRO A 483 -42.37 -24.50 -16.38
N GLY A 484 -42.70 -23.23 -16.16
CA GLY A 484 -42.09 -22.36 -15.16
C GLY A 484 -40.97 -21.45 -15.68
N HIS A 485 -40.49 -21.64 -16.91
CA HIS A 485 -39.58 -20.71 -17.57
C HIS A 485 -40.40 -19.71 -18.40
N ASN A 486 -40.38 -18.45 -18.00
CA ASN A 486 -41.15 -17.38 -18.65
C ASN A 486 -40.26 -16.50 -19.55
N LYS A 487 -38.94 -16.59 -19.38
CA LYS A 487 -37.94 -15.81 -20.11
C LYS A 487 -36.75 -16.70 -20.46
N ARG A 488 -35.98 -16.27 -21.46
CA ARG A 488 -34.73 -16.93 -21.82
C ARG A 488 -33.74 -16.84 -20.64
N PRO A 489 -32.95 -17.88 -20.36
CA PRO A 489 -31.85 -17.78 -19.41
C PRO A 489 -30.82 -16.74 -19.85
N LEU A 490 -30.37 -15.89 -18.93
CA LEU A 490 -29.33 -14.89 -19.17
C LEU A 490 -28.00 -15.55 -19.53
N PHE A 491 -27.65 -16.64 -18.84
CA PHE A 491 -26.46 -17.44 -19.13
C PHE A 491 -26.81 -18.70 -19.94
N TYR A 492 -27.43 -18.50 -21.11
CA TYR A 492 -27.89 -19.60 -21.97
C TYR A 492 -26.77 -20.53 -22.45
N MET A 493 -25.51 -20.08 -22.44
CA MET A 493 -24.32 -20.87 -22.81
C MET A 493 -23.88 -21.88 -21.73
N ILE A 494 -24.51 -21.88 -20.56
CA ILE A 494 -24.20 -22.78 -19.45
C ILE A 494 -25.23 -23.91 -19.41
N SER A 495 -24.78 -25.15 -19.62
CA SER A 495 -25.63 -26.34 -19.48
C SER A 495 -26.27 -26.41 -18.10
N LEU A 496 -27.52 -26.88 -18.01
CA LEU A 496 -28.27 -26.94 -16.75
C LEU A 496 -27.58 -27.82 -15.69
N ASN A 497 -26.81 -28.83 -16.10
CA ASN A 497 -25.98 -29.65 -15.20
C ASN A 497 -24.87 -28.85 -14.50
N ASN A 498 -24.54 -27.66 -15.00
CA ASN A 498 -23.57 -26.74 -14.43
C ASN A 498 -24.23 -25.57 -13.68
N TRP A 499 -25.56 -25.56 -13.54
CA TRP A 499 -26.29 -24.66 -12.63
C TRP A 499 -26.43 -25.35 -11.28
N VAL A 500 -25.43 -25.18 -10.42
CA VAL A 500 -25.26 -25.96 -9.20
C VAL A 500 -25.99 -25.30 -8.01
N PRO A 501 -26.81 -26.05 -7.24
CA PRO A 501 -27.46 -25.53 -6.04
C PRO A 501 -26.47 -25.08 -4.97
N ASP A 502 -26.81 -24.02 -4.25
CA ASP A 502 -26.01 -23.52 -3.15
C ASP A 502 -26.26 -24.30 -1.84
N GLU A 503 -25.20 -24.89 -1.28
CA GLU A 503 -25.30 -25.69 -0.05
C GLU A 503 -25.68 -24.85 1.18
N LEU A 504 -25.29 -23.57 1.22
CA LEU A 504 -25.45 -22.71 2.37
C LEU A 504 -26.94 -22.42 2.51
N HIS A 505 -27.57 -22.00 1.43
CA HIS A 505 -29.01 -21.75 1.41
C HIS A 505 -29.83 -23.03 1.64
N ILE A 506 -29.37 -24.22 1.21
CA ILE A 506 -30.01 -25.49 1.59
C ILE A 506 -30.01 -25.64 3.12
N MET A 507 -28.86 -25.46 3.77
CA MET A 507 -28.76 -25.54 5.23
C MET A 507 -29.63 -24.48 5.93
N LEU A 508 -29.54 -23.22 5.51
CA LEU A 508 -30.26 -22.12 6.13
C LEU A 508 -31.77 -22.35 6.10
N ARG A 509 -32.31 -22.82 4.96
CA ARG A 509 -33.75 -22.93 4.70
C ARG A 509 -34.35 -24.19 5.26
N ILE A 510 -33.62 -25.30 5.28
CA ILE A 510 -34.06 -26.52 5.97
C ILE A 510 -34.03 -26.29 7.48
N TRP A 511 -32.99 -25.63 8.00
CA TRP A 511 -32.96 -25.24 9.42
C TRP A 511 -34.17 -24.39 9.82
N ASP A 512 -34.59 -23.42 8.99
CA ASP A 512 -35.78 -22.60 9.27
C ASP A 512 -37.03 -23.47 9.44
N ARG A 513 -37.17 -24.54 8.64
CA ARG A 513 -38.27 -25.49 8.75
C ARG A 513 -38.18 -26.36 9.99
N LEU A 514 -36.99 -26.82 10.33
CA LEU A 514 -36.69 -27.57 11.56
C LEU A 514 -37.04 -26.75 12.81
N TRP A 515 -36.64 -25.49 12.85
CA TRP A 515 -36.95 -24.58 13.96
C TRP A 515 -38.44 -24.21 14.02
N SER A 516 -39.08 -24.00 12.86
CA SER A 516 -40.50 -23.64 12.79
C SER A 516 -41.41 -24.69 13.43
N LEU A 517 -41.10 -25.98 13.30
CA LEU A 517 -41.88 -27.03 13.97
C LEU A 517 -41.86 -26.84 15.49
N VAL A 518 -40.68 -26.65 16.09
CA VAL A 518 -40.55 -26.47 17.55
C VAL A 518 -41.40 -25.29 18.02
N ILE A 519 -41.32 -24.15 17.34
CA ILE A 519 -42.11 -22.96 17.70
C ILE A 519 -43.61 -23.19 17.49
N SER A 520 -44.02 -23.82 16.39
CA SER A 520 -45.43 -24.11 16.12
C SER A 520 -46.02 -25.07 17.15
N GLU A 521 -45.30 -26.12 17.55
CA GLU A 521 -45.80 -27.07 18.56
C GLU A 521 -45.96 -26.45 19.94
N LEU A 522 -45.03 -25.57 20.34
CA LEU A 522 -45.15 -24.81 21.57
C LEU A 522 -46.37 -23.89 21.54
N LYS A 523 -46.66 -23.27 20.39
CA LYS A 523 -47.86 -22.42 20.21
C LYS A 523 -49.14 -23.25 20.24
N GLU A 524 -49.21 -24.35 19.49
CA GLU A 524 -50.37 -25.25 19.44
C GLU A 524 -50.69 -25.85 20.81
N SER A 525 -49.67 -26.11 21.63
CA SER A 525 -49.83 -26.65 22.99
C SER A 525 -50.09 -25.56 24.04
N ASN A 526 -50.24 -24.29 23.65
CA ASN A 526 -50.32 -23.12 24.55
C ASN A 526 -49.15 -23.01 25.56
N GLN A 527 -47.97 -23.51 25.19
CA GLN A 527 -46.74 -23.49 25.99
C GLN A 527 -45.79 -22.36 25.59
N PHE A 528 -46.08 -21.61 24.52
CA PHE A 528 -45.28 -20.48 24.07
C PHE A 528 -45.57 -19.21 24.89
N ASP A 529 -45.33 -19.27 26.20
CA ASP A 529 -45.49 -18.17 27.16
C ASP A 529 -44.15 -17.46 27.46
N ASP A 530 -44.15 -16.51 28.40
CA ASP A 530 -42.95 -15.76 28.79
C ASP A 530 -41.87 -16.66 29.42
N VAL A 531 -42.30 -17.70 30.14
CA VAL A 531 -41.38 -18.65 30.78
C VAL A 531 -40.66 -19.46 29.72
N CYS A 532 -41.39 -20.02 28.76
CA CYS A 532 -40.82 -20.77 27.64
C CYS A 532 -39.88 -19.89 26.79
N ARG A 533 -40.30 -18.66 26.44
CA ARG A 533 -39.42 -17.72 25.72
C ARG A 533 -38.11 -17.46 26.46
N LYS A 534 -38.18 -17.28 27.78
CA LYS A 534 -36.99 -17.08 28.62
C LYS A 534 -36.09 -18.32 28.65
N GLU A 535 -36.66 -19.52 28.75
CA GLU A 535 -35.91 -20.79 28.66
C GLU A 535 -35.18 -20.94 27.33
N ILE A 536 -35.85 -20.61 26.20
CA ILE A 536 -35.22 -20.61 24.87
C ILE A 536 -34.05 -19.63 24.84
N MET A 537 -34.24 -18.39 25.31
CA MET A 537 -33.17 -17.37 25.34
C MET A 537 -31.98 -17.80 26.20
N GLN A 538 -32.22 -18.43 27.35
CA GLN A 538 -31.17 -18.95 28.21
C GLN A 538 -30.39 -20.10 27.53
N GLU A 539 -31.08 -21.01 26.85
CA GLU A 539 -30.42 -22.08 26.11
C GLU A 539 -29.61 -21.57 24.92
N MET A 540 -30.12 -20.59 24.19
CA MET A 540 -29.37 -19.93 23.12
C MET A 540 -28.11 -19.26 23.67
N SER A 541 -28.22 -18.57 24.81
CA SER A 541 -27.07 -17.94 25.47
C SER A 541 -26.04 -18.98 25.94
N ARG A 542 -26.48 -20.13 26.48
CA ARG A 542 -25.60 -21.24 26.89
C ARG A 542 -24.70 -21.74 25.76
N ILE A 543 -25.20 -21.72 24.52
CA ILE A 543 -24.47 -22.15 23.33
C ILE A 543 -23.82 -20.99 22.56
N SER A 544 -23.71 -19.82 23.19
CA SER A 544 -23.10 -18.61 22.62
C SER A 544 -23.79 -18.15 21.33
N VAL A 545 -25.13 -18.13 21.34
CA VAL A 545 -26.00 -17.58 20.28
C VAL A 545 -26.82 -16.43 20.87
N ASN A 546 -26.70 -15.25 20.26
CA ASN A 546 -27.48 -14.08 20.66
C ASN A 546 -28.89 -14.17 20.05
N PHE A 547 -29.91 -14.30 20.90
CA PHE A 547 -31.28 -14.52 20.46
C PHE A 547 -32.29 -13.83 21.38
N GLN A 548 -33.28 -13.16 20.79
CA GLN A 548 -34.31 -12.40 21.49
C GLN A 548 -35.67 -12.55 20.80
N PHE A 549 -36.73 -12.36 21.57
CA PHE A 549 -38.11 -12.26 21.10
C PHE A 549 -38.64 -10.84 21.29
N TRP A 550 -39.50 -10.37 20.37
CA TRP A 550 -40.21 -9.09 20.49
C TRP A 550 -41.58 -9.18 19.80
N LYS A 551 -42.49 -8.25 20.11
CA LYS A 551 -43.73 -8.03 19.35
C LYS A 551 -43.56 -6.81 18.46
N GLU A 552 -44.10 -6.85 17.25
CA GLU A 552 -44.19 -5.67 16.39
C GLU A 552 -45.32 -4.75 16.84
N HIS A 553 -45.15 -3.44 16.68
CA HIS A 553 -46.18 -2.47 17.01
C HIS A 553 -47.45 -2.72 16.18
N GLY A 554 -48.57 -3.03 16.85
CA GLY A 554 -49.86 -3.30 16.19
C GLY A 554 -50.10 -4.76 15.76
N ALA A 555 -49.12 -5.65 15.96
CA ALA A 555 -49.29 -7.09 15.72
C ALA A 555 -49.24 -7.88 17.04
N ASP A 556 -50.17 -8.81 17.25
CA ASP A 556 -50.13 -9.71 18.41
C ASP A 556 -49.16 -10.91 18.19
N ALA A 557 -48.44 -10.91 17.07
CA ALA A 557 -47.48 -11.95 16.71
C ALA A 557 -46.09 -11.67 17.31
N TRP A 558 -45.50 -12.70 17.90
CA TRP A 558 -44.11 -12.68 18.37
C TRP A 558 -43.13 -12.95 17.22
N ASN A 559 -42.16 -12.06 17.07
CA ASN A 559 -40.99 -12.18 16.21
C ASN A 559 -39.74 -12.52 17.02
N HIS A 560 -38.70 -12.96 16.32
CA HIS A 560 -37.45 -13.41 16.93
C HIS A 560 -36.23 -13.12 16.04
N THR A 561 -35.06 -13.14 16.66
CA THR A 561 -33.79 -12.85 15.98
C THR A 561 -33.57 -13.80 14.82
N SER A 562 -33.32 -13.26 13.62
CA SER A 562 -32.86 -14.04 12.47
C SER A 562 -31.41 -14.47 12.68
N LEU A 563 -31.14 -15.78 12.60
CA LEU A 563 -29.83 -16.36 12.84
C LEU A 563 -29.00 -16.49 11.54
N MET A 564 -27.70 -16.22 11.67
CA MET A 564 -26.72 -16.48 10.60
C MET A 564 -26.33 -17.97 10.55
N GLY A 565 -25.66 -18.39 9.48
CA GLY A 565 -25.34 -19.81 9.24
C GLY A 565 -24.60 -20.50 10.38
N ASP A 566 -23.57 -19.87 10.94
CA ASP A 566 -22.80 -20.46 12.05
C ASP A 566 -23.64 -20.63 13.31
N ASP A 567 -24.50 -19.66 13.63
CA ASP A 567 -25.37 -19.74 14.80
C ASP A 567 -26.47 -20.80 14.60
N LYS A 568 -27.03 -20.92 13.39
CA LYS A 568 -27.96 -22.02 13.06
C LYS A 568 -27.31 -23.39 13.27
N LEU A 569 -26.06 -23.56 12.84
CA LEU A 569 -25.31 -24.81 13.07
C LEU A 569 -25.07 -25.09 14.55
N LYS A 570 -24.76 -24.06 15.37
CA LYS A 570 -24.65 -24.23 16.83
C LYS A 570 -25.97 -24.69 17.44
N VAL A 571 -27.09 -24.08 17.07
CA VAL A 571 -28.43 -24.47 17.56
C VAL A 571 -28.74 -25.91 17.16
N LEU A 572 -28.53 -26.24 15.88
CA LEU A 572 -28.79 -27.56 15.33
C LEU A 572 -28.05 -28.64 16.13
N LYS A 573 -26.78 -28.40 16.49
CA LYS A 573 -25.94 -29.35 17.24
C LYS A 573 -26.22 -29.37 18.74
N ASN A 574 -26.38 -28.21 19.36
CA ASN A 574 -26.13 -28.06 20.81
C ASN A 574 -27.37 -27.63 21.63
N PHE A 575 -28.47 -27.22 21.00
CA PHE A 575 -29.65 -26.74 21.73
C PHE A 575 -30.34 -27.86 22.52
N ASN A 576 -30.58 -27.69 23.82
CA ASN A 576 -31.23 -28.73 24.62
C ASN A 576 -32.76 -28.67 24.49
N LEU A 577 -33.31 -29.46 23.56
CA LEU A 577 -34.76 -29.58 23.35
C LEU A 577 -35.51 -30.06 24.60
N GLY A 578 -34.85 -30.81 25.49
CA GLY A 578 -35.47 -31.33 26.72
C GLY A 578 -35.83 -30.25 27.75
N ARG A 579 -35.35 -29.01 27.58
CA ARG A 579 -35.77 -27.88 28.43
C ARG A 579 -37.14 -27.31 28.07
N ILE A 580 -37.61 -27.56 26.85
CA ILE A 580 -38.84 -26.95 26.32
C ILE A 580 -39.86 -27.98 25.82
N LEU A 581 -39.46 -29.25 25.66
CA LEU A 581 -40.33 -30.32 25.15
C LEU A 581 -40.26 -31.56 26.06
N PRO A 582 -41.32 -32.39 26.10
CA PRO A 582 -41.31 -33.66 26.81
C PRO A 582 -40.15 -34.58 26.34
N PRO A 583 -39.56 -35.41 27.22
CA PRO A 583 -38.35 -36.18 26.90
C PRO A 583 -38.44 -37.05 25.63
N THR A 584 -39.58 -37.71 25.41
CA THR A 584 -39.82 -38.54 24.22
C THR A 584 -39.87 -37.69 22.95
N ARG A 585 -40.55 -36.54 22.97
CA ARG A 585 -40.65 -35.60 21.85
C ARG A 585 -39.30 -34.96 21.55
N ALA A 586 -38.59 -34.52 22.59
CA ALA A 586 -37.26 -33.94 22.49
C ALA A 586 -36.29 -34.93 21.82
N LYS A 587 -36.33 -36.22 22.19
CA LYS A 587 -35.50 -37.27 21.57
C LYS A 587 -35.79 -37.44 20.08
N LYS A 588 -37.08 -37.46 19.68
CA LYS A 588 -37.51 -37.61 18.28
C LYS A 588 -37.04 -36.45 17.40
N ILE A 589 -37.21 -35.20 17.85
CA ILE A 589 -36.74 -34.02 17.11
C ILE A 589 -35.21 -33.94 17.10
N ARG A 590 -34.55 -34.30 18.21
CA ARG A 590 -33.09 -34.38 18.29
C ARG A 590 -32.50 -35.34 17.28
N GLU A 591 -33.12 -36.51 17.09
CA GLU A 591 -32.70 -37.48 16.07
C GLU A 591 -32.78 -36.89 14.66
N LEU A 592 -33.90 -36.24 14.32
CA LEU A 592 -34.08 -35.56 13.03
C LEU A 592 -33.00 -34.49 12.78
N TRP A 593 -32.72 -33.66 13.79
CA TRP A 593 -31.70 -32.60 13.70
C TRP A 593 -30.29 -33.17 13.57
N ASN A 594 -29.98 -34.25 14.29
CA ASN A 594 -28.67 -34.89 14.24
C ASN A 594 -28.41 -35.52 12.87
N ARG A 595 -29.39 -36.24 12.30
CA ARG A 595 -29.28 -36.81 10.94
C ARG A 595 -29.11 -35.72 9.88
N PHE A 596 -29.89 -34.64 9.95
CA PHE A 596 -29.70 -33.50 9.04
C PHE A 596 -28.32 -32.86 9.16
N ASN A 597 -27.83 -32.66 10.39
CA ASN A 597 -26.50 -32.11 10.62
C ASN A 597 -25.40 -33.00 10.02
N GLN A 598 -25.55 -34.32 10.09
CA GLN A 598 -24.64 -35.28 9.48
C GLN A 598 -24.68 -35.20 7.95
N ILE A 599 -25.87 -35.18 7.35
CA ILE A 599 -26.06 -35.00 5.90
C ILE A 599 -25.37 -33.72 5.43
N TYR A 600 -25.58 -32.59 6.10
CA TYR A 600 -24.94 -31.33 5.71
C TYR A 600 -23.41 -31.35 5.88
N PHE A 601 -22.89 -32.13 6.83
CA PHE A 601 -21.45 -32.36 6.94
C PHE A 601 -20.93 -33.20 5.77
N ASN A 602 -21.63 -34.29 5.43
CA ASN A 602 -21.29 -35.19 4.33
C ASN A 602 -21.35 -34.47 2.97
N LEU A 603 -22.34 -33.61 2.75
CA LEU A 603 -22.46 -32.75 1.55
C LEU A 603 -21.21 -31.89 1.29
N LYS A 604 -20.56 -31.42 2.36
CA LYS A 604 -19.36 -30.57 2.24
C LYS A 604 -18.07 -31.36 2.11
N THR A 605 -18.14 -32.67 2.26
CA THR A 605 -16.99 -33.57 2.16
C THR A 605 -16.82 -33.93 0.70
N LYS A 606 -15.68 -33.54 0.12
CA LYS A 606 -15.43 -33.61 -1.33
C LYS A 606 -15.58 -35.03 -1.88
N ASP A 607 -14.94 -35.99 -1.22
CA ASP A 607 -14.84 -37.38 -1.69
C ASP A 607 -15.81 -38.31 -0.93
N TYR A 608 -16.98 -37.79 -0.54
CA TYR A 608 -18.00 -38.60 0.14
C TYR A 608 -18.74 -39.51 -0.86
N ASP A 609 -19.06 -40.73 -0.43
CA ASP A 609 -19.72 -41.71 -1.29
C ASP A 609 -21.15 -41.26 -1.67
N VAL A 610 -21.41 -41.17 -2.97
CA VAL A 610 -22.67 -40.62 -3.51
C VAL A 610 -23.86 -41.51 -3.19
N GLN A 611 -23.68 -42.84 -3.23
CA GLN A 611 -24.76 -43.80 -2.96
C GLN A 611 -25.14 -43.78 -1.48
N GLN A 612 -24.14 -43.76 -0.60
CA GLN A 612 -24.34 -43.59 0.83
C GLN A 612 -25.02 -42.25 1.14
N PHE A 613 -24.60 -41.15 0.49
CA PHE A 613 -25.25 -39.86 0.67
C PHE A 613 -26.73 -39.90 0.29
N GLN A 614 -27.05 -40.48 -0.87
CA GLN A 614 -28.43 -40.63 -1.33
C GLN A 614 -29.25 -41.43 -0.31
N PHE A 615 -28.74 -42.58 0.15
CA PHE A 615 -29.39 -43.40 1.16
C PHE A 615 -29.68 -42.61 2.45
N GLU A 616 -28.70 -41.88 2.97
CA GLU A 616 -28.86 -41.09 4.20
C GLU A 616 -29.90 -39.99 4.07
N VAL A 617 -29.97 -39.35 2.90
CA VAL A 617 -30.96 -38.29 2.65
C VAL A 617 -32.37 -38.87 2.50
N GLU A 618 -32.52 -40.02 1.84
CA GLU A 618 -33.80 -40.73 1.73
C GLU A 618 -34.30 -41.21 3.11
N ASP A 619 -33.42 -41.82 3.91
CA ASP A 619 -33.70 -42.23 5.30
C ASP A 619 -34.05 -41.03 6.20
N TRP A 620 -33.37 -39.89 6.02
CA TRP A 620 -33.74 -38.65 6.72
C TRP A 620 -35.10 -38.10 6.28
N LEU A 621 -35.44 -38.18 4.99
CA LEU A 621 -36.75 -37.76 4.49
C LEU A 621 -37.87 -38.64 5.06
N GLU A 622 -37.66 -39.96 5.16
CA GLU A 622 -38.61 -40.88 5.81
C GLU A 622 -38.85 -40.47 7.27
N LEU A 623 -37.77 -40.20 8.02
CA LEU A 623 -37.89 -39.69 9.39
C LEU A 623 -38.62 -38.34 9.43
N PHE A 624 -38.29 -37.41 8.53
CA PHE A 624 -38.94 -36.09 8.42
C PHE A 624 -40.45 -36.24 8.21
N LEU A 625 -40.87 -37.18 7.38
CA LEU A 625 -42.28 -37.44 7.03
C LEU A 625 -42.99 -38.41 7.99
N THR A 626 -42.43 -38.66 9.17
CA THR A 626 -43.07 -39.56 10.17
C THR A 626 -44.52 -39.12 10.41
N PRO A 627 -45.53 -39.95 10.11
CA PRO A 627 -46.92 -39.59 10.28
C PRO A 627 -47.36 -39.65 11.74
N ASP A 628 -48.53 -39.09 12.02
CA ASP A 628 -49.23 -39.32 13.28
C ASP A 628 -49.60 -40.80 13.43
N ARG A 629 -49.39 -41.36 14.63
CA ARG A 629 -49.71 -42.74 14.95
C ARG A 629 -50.88 -42.80 15.93
N ILE A 630 -51.94 -43.50 15.54
CA ILE A 630 -53.06 -43.80 16.45
C ILE A 630 -52.62 -44.94 17.36
N ILE A 631 -52.72 -44.74 18.68
CA ILE A 631 -52.40 -45.78 19.66
C ILE A 631 -53.58 -46.76 19.70
N PRO A 632 -53.38 -48.07 19.39
CA PRO A 632 -54.46 -49.05 19.46
C PRO A 632 -55.10 -49.06 20.85
N ASN A 633 -56.43 -49.10 20.89
CA ASN A 633 -57.24 -49.09 22.12
C ASN A 633 -57.12 -47.80 22.97
N SER A 634 -56.75 -46.66 22.37
CA SER A 634 -56.74 -45.35 23.02
C SER A 634 -57.25 -44.25 22.08
N ASN A 635 -57.85 -43.20 22.63
CA ASN A 635 -58.17 -41.97 21.88
C ASN A 635 -56.93 -41.04 21.72
N ARG A 636 -55.74 -41.49 22.10
CA ARG A 636 -54.49 -40.71 22.04
C ARG A 636 -53.79 -40.92 20.70
N ILE A 637 -53.42 -39.79 20.08
CA ILE A 637 -52.61 -39.74 18.86
C ILE A 637 -51.17 -39.40 19.25
N GLU A 638 -50.22 -40.24 18.88
CA GLU A 638 -48.80 -39.91 18.95
C GLU A 638 -48.42 -39.08 17.73
N LYS A 639 -48.08 -37.80 17.97
CA LYS A 639 -47.80 -36.85 16.90
C LYS A 639 -46.53 -37.22 16.09
N GLY A 640 -46.67 -37.16 14.78
CA GLY A 640 -45.63 -37.26 13.76
C GLY A 640 -44.68 -36.07 13.75
N LEU A 641 -43.90 -35.90 12.69
CA LEU A 641 -43.00 -34.75 12.51
C LEU A 641 -43.57 -33.76 11.50
N TYR A 642 -43.52 -34.10 10.21
CA TYR A 642 -44.02 -33.25 9.14
C TYR A 642 -44.89 -34.01 8.15
N SER A 643 -45.81 -33.30 7.51
CA SER A 643 -46.58 -33.80 6.37
C SER A 643 -45.81 -33.64 5.05
N PRO A 644 -46.18 -34.37 3.98
CA PRO A 644 -45.62 -34.18 2.64
C PRO A 644 -45.71 -32.74 2.11
N SER A 645 -46.76 -31.99 2.48
CA SER A 645 -46.90 -30.56 2.15
C SER A 645 -45.84 -29.65 2.78
N SER A 646 -45.05 -30.16 3.73
CA SER A 646 -43.94 -29.44 4.36
C SER A 646 -42.64 -29.53 3.55
N ILE A 647 -42.60 -30.32 2.48
CA ILE A 647 -41.43 -30.44 1.58
C ILE A 647 -41.25 -29.12 0.81
N THR A 648 -40.25 -28.35 1.22
CA THR A 648 -39.86 -27.11 0.54
C THR A 648 -39.05 -27.40 -0.73
N PRO A 649 -38.91 -26.42 -1.65
CA PRO A 649 -38.01 -26.53 -2.79
C PRO A 649 -36.58 -26.98 -2.43
N TYR A 650 -36.04 -26.48 -1.32
CA TYR A 650 -34.70 -26.86 -0.84
C TYR A 650 -34.63 -28.30 -0.34
N ILE A 651 -35.69 -28.82 0.30
CA ILE A 651 -35.75 -30.23 0.71
C ILE A 651 -35.85 -31.12 -0.53
N HIS A 652 -36.69 -30.75 -1.51
CA HIS A 652 -36.78 -31.48 -2.77
C HIS A 652 -35.42 -31.53 -3.48
N VAL A 653 -34.69 -30.42 -3.53
CA VAL A 653 -33.37 -30.39 -4.18
C VAL A 653 -32.34 -31.22 -3.43
N LEU A 654 -32.33 -31.16 -2.10
CA LEU A 654 -31.47 -32.00 -1.27
C LEU A 654 -31.69 -33.49 -1.55
N VAL A 655 -32.94 -33.92 -1.63
CA VAL A 655 -33.30 -35.33 -1.79
C VAL A 655 -33.10 -35.82 -3.22
N CYS A 656 -33.54 -35.05 -4.20
CA CYS A 656 -33.65 -35.52 -5.58
C CYS A 656 -32.41 -35.22 -6.43
N HIS A 657 -31.74 -34.08 -6.20
CA HIS A 657 -30.75 -33.56 -7.16
C HIS A 657 -29.32 -33.49 -6.61
N ILE A 658 -29.13 -33.39 -5.29
CA ILE A 658 -27.78 -33.18 -4.74
C ILE A 658 -26.85 -34.39 -4.98
N SER A 659 -27.35 -35.63 -4.90
CA SER A 659 -26.53 -36.81 -5.22
C SER A 659 -26.07 -36.80 -6.69
N GLU A 660 -26.96 -36.44 -7.63
CA GLU A 660 -26.60 -36.29 -9.05
C GLU A 660 -25.56 -35.17 -9.23
N PHE A 661 -25.69 -34.03 -8.54
CA PHE A 661 -24.68 -32.97 -8.61
C PHE A 661 -23.33 -33.39 -7.98
N MET A 662 -23.34 -34.19 -6.92
CA MET A 662 -22.12 -34.75 -6.35
C MET A 662 -21.41 -35.69 -7.34
N GLU A 663 -22.17 -36.49 -8.08
CA GLU A 663 -21.64 -37.36 -9.14
C GLU A 663 -21.06 -36.54 -10.30
N ILE A 664 -21.84 -35.58 -10.84
CA ILE A 664 -21.42 -34.74 -11.97
C ILE A 664 -20.18 -33.90 -11.62
N HIS A 665 -20.12 -33.34 -10.41
CA HIS A 665 -19.08 -32.40 -9.99
C HIS A 665 -18.08 -32.99 -8.98
N GLN A 666 -17.89 -34.30 -8.97
CA GLN A 666 -16.99 -35.01 -8.05
C GLN A 666 -15.57 -34.39 -8.02
N LYS A 667 -15.07 -33.92 -9.18
CA LYS A 667 -13.77 -33.23 -9.32
C LYS A 667 -13.61 -32.08 -8.32
N TRP A 668 -14.68 -31.33 -8.06
CA TRP A 668 -14.68 -30.12 -7.25
C TRP A 668 -15.28 -30.33 -5.86
N GLY A 669 -16.32 -31.16 -5.76
CA GLY A 669 -17.19 -31.28 -4.61
C GLY A 669 -18.15 -30.09 -4.46
N MET A 670 -19.28 -30.29 -3.77
CA MET A 670 -20.34 -29.29 -3.67
C MET A 670 -19.91 -28.00 -2.97
N LYS A 671 -18.96 -28.10 -2.04
CA LYS A 671 -18.43 -26.93 -1.31
C LYS A 671 -17.81 -25.89 -2.25
N ALA A 672 -17.27 -26.29 -3.39
CA ALA A 672 -16.69 -25.37 -4.37
C ALA A 672 -17.71 -24.39 -4.98
N PHE A 673 -18.99 -24.76 -4.95
CA PHE A 673 -20.12 -23.97 -5.45
C PHE A 673 -20.84 -23.18 -4.35
N SER A 674 -20.31 -23.16 -3.13
CA SER A 674 -20.86 -22.37 -2.03
C SER A 674 -20.84 -20.86 -2.33
N CYS A 675 -21.94 -20.16 -2.05
CA CYS A 675 -22.09 -18.72 -2.24
C CYS A 675 -21.60 -17.88 -1.04
N ALA A 676 -21.17 -18.53 0.04
CA ALA A 676 -20.65 -17.86 1.24
C ALA A 676 -19.54 -16.81 0.96
N PRO A 677 -18.57 -17.05 0.05
CA PRO A 677 -17.54 -16.05 -0.25
C PRO A 677 -18.11 -14.79 -0.94
N VAL A 678 -19.14 -14.96 -1.78
CA VAL A 678 -19.82 -13.87 -2.50
C VAL A 678 -20.62 -13.02 -1.51
N GLU A 679 -21.38 -13.64 -0.60
CA GLU A 679 -22.08 -12.93 0.48
C GLU A 679 -21.12 -12.15 1.38
N LYS A 680 -19.97 -12.76 1.73
CA LYS A 680 -18.93 -12.13 2.53
C LYS A 680 -18.31 -10.93 1.80
N LYS A 681 -18.03 -11.07 0.51
CA LYS A 681 -17.53 -9.96 -0.33
C LYS A 681 -18.52 -8.81 -0.37
N ASN A 682 -19.80 -9.10 -0.60
CA ASN A 682 -20.86 -8.10 -0.62
C ASN A 682 -20.97 -7.39 0.75
N HIS A 683 -20.91 -8.15 1.85
CA HIS A 683 -20.89 -7.59 3.20
C HIS A 683 -19.69 -6.67 3.47
N GLN A 684 -18.48 -7.06 3.02
CA GLN A 684 -17.27 -6.24 3.11
C GLN A 684 -17.44 -4.93 2.33
N GLN A 685 -17.88 -4.99 1.07
CA GLN A 685 -18.13 -3.79 0.26
C GLN A 685 -19.13 -2.83 0.93
N VAL A 686 -20.26 -3.34 1.42
CA VAL A 686 -21.27 -2.51 2.13
C VAL A 686 -20.66 -1.85 3.36
N THR A 687 -19.93 -2.62 4.16
CA THR A 687 -19.36 -2.13 5.43
C THR A 687 -18.32 -1.04 5.19
N HIS A 688 -17.46 -1.21 4.19
CA HIS A 688 -16.33 -0.32 3.95
C HIS A 688 -16.71 0.93 3.15
N PHE A 689 -17.56 0.79 2.13
CA PHE A 689 -17.84 1.88 1.19
C PHE A 689 -19.12 2.64 1.48
N PHE A 690 -19.98 2.15 2.37
CA PHE A 690 -21.24 2.81 2.69
C PHE A 690 -21.46 3.07 4.18
N ARG A 691 -20.99 2.18 5.08
CA ARG A 691 -21.15 2.40 6.53
C ARG A 691 -20.05 3.25 7.15
N GLN A 692 -18.82 3.21 6.63
CA GLN A 692 -17.67 3.95 7.17
C GLN A 692 -17.46 5.33 6.51
N THR A 693 -17.84 5.50 5.24
CA THR A 693 -17.57 6.70 4.40
C THR A 693 -18.60 7.82 4.54
N LEU A 694 -19.76 7.59 5.18
CA LEU A 694 -20.74 8.65 5.47
C LEU A 694 -20.26 9.69 6.51
N LYS A 695 -18.98 9.66 6.90
CA LYS A 695 -18.37 10.62 7.85
C LYS A 695 -17.03 11.22 7.42
N GLY A 696 -16.67 11.27 6.13
CA GLY A 696 -15.45 11.99 5.76
C GLY A 696 -15.10 12.13 4.28
N GLY A 697 -15.39 13.31 3.71
CA GLY A 697 -14.46 14.04 2.84
C GLY A 697 -14.10 13.47 1.46
N GLY A 698 -15.01 12.77 0.77
CA GLY A 698 -14.86 12.48 -0.68
C GLY A 698 -15.21 13.70 -1.55
N SER A 699 -14.48 13.91 -2.65
CA SER A 699 -14.82 14.94 -3.63
C SER A 699 -16.18 14.65 -4.26
N LYS A 700 -17.00 15.68 -4.44
CA LYS A 700 -18.43 15.66 -4.80
C LYS A 700 -18.81 15.06 -6.18
N HIS A 701 -17.95 14.28 -6.85
CA HIS A 701 -18.17 13.86 -8.25
C HIS A 701 -17.82 12.41 -8.62
N LYS A 702 -17.37 11.55 -7.70
CA LYS A 702 -17.00 10.16 -8.03
C LYS A 702 -18.06 9.15 -7.59
N LEU A 703 -18.48 8.29 -8.51
CA LEU A 703 -19.44 7.21 -8.24
C LEU A 703 -18.84 6.18 -7.27
N VAL A 704 -19.52 5.87 -6.16
CA VAL A 704 -19.06 4.90 -5.14
C VAL A 704 -18.71 3.54 -5.76
N ILE A 705 -19.47 3.12 -6.77
CA ILE A 705 -19.22 1.88 -7.52
C ILE A 705 -17.85 1.88 -8.19
N ARG A 706 -17.44 3.02 -8.74
CA ARG A 706 -16.11 3.16 -9.33
C ARG A 706 -15.03 3.01 -8.26
N ASP A 707 -15.24 3.58 -7.06
CA ASP A 707 -14.29 3.43 -5.95
C ASP A 707 -14.16 1.96 -5.50
N ILE A 708 -15.26 1.22 -5.45
CA ILE A 708 -15.26 -0.22 -5.14
C ILE A 708 -14.48 -0.99 -6.20
N LEU A 709 -14.77 -0.77 -7.48
CA LEU A 709 -14.10 -1.49 -8.58
C LEU A 709 -12.62 -1.11 -8.71
N GLU A 710 -12.25 0.14 -8.47
CA GLU A 710 -10.83 0.55 -8.41
C GLU A 710 -10.10 -0.08 -7.23
N TYR A 711 -10.76 -0.20 -6.08
CA TYR A 711 -10.21 -0.95 -4.94
C TYR A 711 -9.99 -2.42 -5.27
N GLU A 712 -10.94 -3.07 -5.94
CA GLU A 712 -10.77 -4.46 -6.35
C GLU A 712 -9.67 -4.63 -7.40
N ASN A 713 -9.53 -3.69 -8.33
CA ASN A 713 -8.41 -3.65 -9.28
C ASN A 713 -7.06 -3.54 -8.55
N ARG A 714 -6.95 -2.68 -7.54
CA ARG A 714 -5.74 -2.61 -6.70
C ARG A 714 -5.53 -3.90 -5.89
N SER A 715 -6.60 -4.53 -5.42
CA SER A 715 -6.51 -5.82 -4.73
C SER A 715 -5.90 -6.90 -5.62
N LEU A 716 -6.30 -6.97 -6.90
CA LEU A 716 -5.65 -7.82 -7.91
C LEU A 716 -4.16 -7.48 -8.09
N PHE A 717 -3.81 -6.18 -8.09
CA PHE A 717 -2.42 -5.76 -8.16
C PHE A 717 -1.59 -6.31 -6.98
N TYR A 718 -2.16 -6.34 -5.77
CA TYR A 718 -1.48 -6.86 -4.59
C TYR A 718 -1.35 -8.38 -4.57
N LEU A 719 -2.36 -9.08 -5.07
CA LEU A 719 -2.40 -10.55 -5.09
C LEU A 719 -1.44 -11.16 -6.12
N PHE A 720 -1.30 -10.54 -7.28
CA PHE A 720 -0.61 -11.14 -8.43
C PHE A 720 0.73 -10.49 -8.79
N ASN A 721 1.16 -9.45 -8.05
CA ASN A 721 2.53 -8.94 -8.17
C ASN A 721 3.31 -9.19 -6.87
N ASP A 722 4.59 -9.55 -6.99
CA ASP A 722 5.47 -9.69 -5.84
C ASP A 722 5.77 -8.32 -5.22
N ASN A 723 5.03 -7.99 -4.17
CA ASN A 723 5.12 -6.73 -3.45
C ASN A 723 5.66 -6.93 -2.03
N THR A 724 6.18 -8.11 -1.70
CA THR A 724 6.61 -8.40 -0.34
C THR A 724 7.96 -7.76 -0.01
N ILE A 725 7.94 -6.83 0.94
CA ILE A 725 9.14 -6.46 1.69
C ILE A 725 8.89 -6.81 3.15
N SER A 726 9.49 -7.91 3.58
CA SER A 726 9.81 -8.11 4.98
C SER A 726 11.16 -7.41 5.24
N SER A 727 11.13 -6.17 5.71
CA SER A 727 12.35 -5.56 6.24
C SER A 727 12.68 -6.19 7.60
N SER A 728 13.91 -6.67 7.78
CA SER A 728 14.36 -7.17 9.07
C SER A 728 14.33 -6.02 10.09
N LYS A 729 13.69 -6.25 11.24
CA LYS A 729 13.70 -5.25 12.31
C LYS A 729 15.14 -5.07 12.81
N PRO A 730 15.64 -3.83 12.94
CA PRO A 730 16.98 -3.62 13.49
C PRO A 730 17.02 -4.11 14.94
N LYS A 731 18.12 -4.76 15.33
CA LYS A 731 18.38 -5.08 16.74
C LYS A 731 18.56 -3.76 17.49
N LYS A 732 17.74 -3.54 18.52
CA LYS A 732 17.81 -2.35 19.37
C LYS A 732 18.71 -2.65 20.57
N LEU A 733 19.71 -1.80 20.78
CA LEU A 733 20.52 -1.76 21.99
C LEU A 733 20.29 -0.38 22.61
N HIS A 734 19.89 -0.34 23.87
CA HIS A 734 19.86 0.89 24.66
C HIS A 734 21.20 1.05 25.36
N ILE A 735 21.85 2.17 25.13
CA ILE A 735 23.01 2.63 25.89
C ILE A 735 22.46 3.79 26.72
N GLU A 736 22.42 3.64 28.04
CA GLU A 736 22.05 4.73 28.94
C GLU A 736 23.24 5.69 29.06
N ASP A 737 22.94 7.00 29.02
CA ASP A 737 23.92 8.09 29.19
C ASP A 737 24.13 8.43 30.68
#